data_AF-A0A3A9SMB4-F1
#
_entry.id   AF-A0A3A9SMB4-F1
#
_cell.length_a   1.000
_cell.length_b   1.000
_cell.length_c   1.000
_cell.angle_alpha   90.00
_cell.angle_beta   90.00
_cell.angle_gamma   90.00
#
_symmetry.space_group_name_H-M   'P 1'
#
loop_
_entity.id
_entity.type
_entity.pdbx_description
1 polymer ?
#
loop_
_entity_poly.entity_id
_entity_poly.type
_entity_poly.pdbx_seq_one_letter_code
_entity_poly.pdbx_strand_id
1 'polypeptide(L)'
;MTSIAIITARGGSKRIPGKNIKEFCGQPIIAYSIEAALESGAFDEVMVSTDDEKIAEVAKRYGAKVPFFRSEATAGDYATTDEVIAEVLEKYKELGQNYDRFCCIYPTAPFITAVRLKEAMKCLDEHESVTPVCQFSYPPQRGFVVVDGRLVRKYPEFENTRSQDLEKLYHDSGQFYACRTDAFFRGRTTDVEDMVPVILSDDEVQDIDTFDDWKIAEQKYGKLHPDDDARRIALFEEALKSSEEFDDSKLATPYYRIDEKLLDADIDMLKTALDKGWNNYICSYSVKTNSLPWLLKHFKDNGFFAEVVSAEEYDLAKRIGFKPNEVIYNGPIKDRASFEEVLLSGGIVNLDSNYEPDWVLEIAKDYSDKKLNVGLRVNYDISRLLPEEVLADEEGSRFGYCYENGALKAVIDKLSAAKNVKIAGLHLHSSTKSRSINAYKVLAKVAGIVADEYGLDLDYVDMGGGYYGGVKDKPDFRSYVPAIAESLSEFFDVSKTKLIMEPGVSMVSSSFDFITSVIDAKQVREHRYVIIDGSRVNLNPQVTRRWYPHRFEIAGEESGREKLPAQMICGSTCMEYDRLFMAEQEPELKAGDRVVFTNAGGYTICLSPLFIHYYPAVYVKKVDGTLYTARLPWTNDEYVMKNNYES
;
A
#
# COMPACT_ATOMS: atom_id res chain seq x y z
N MET A 1 19.26 30.20 -35.45
CA MET A 1 18.63 31.28 -34.70
C MET A 1 18.69 30.93 -33.23
N THR A 2 19.24 31.79 -32.39
CA THR A 2 19.36 31.56 -30.94
C THR A 2 18.00 31.71 -30.26
N SER A 3 17.71 30.85 -29.30
CA SER A 3 16.37 30.75 -28.69
C SER A 3 16.45 30.67 -27.16
N ILE A 4 15.54 31.37 -26.47
CA ILE A 4 15.45 31.38 -25.00
C ILE A 4 14.06 30.97 -24.51
N ALA A 5 14.00 30.13 -23.47
CA ALA A 5 12.78 29.91 -22.69
C ALA A 5 12.77 30.85 -21.48
N ILE A 6 11.66 31.58 -21.30
CA ILE A 6 11.45 32.57 -20.23
C ILE A 6 10.28 32.09 -19.36
N ILE A 7 10.55 31.58 -18.17
CA ILE A 7 9.53 31.10 -17.24
C ILE A 7 9.17 32.21 -16.26
N THR A 8 7.94 32.72 -16.29
CA THR A 8 7.54 33.95 -15.59
C THR A 8 6.94 33.68 -14.20
N ALA A 9 7.79 33.35 -13.22
CA ALA A 9 7.38 32.96 -11.87
C ALA A 9 7.47 34.11 -10.83
N ARG A 10 6.36 34.83 -10.59
CA ARG A 10 6.29 35.84 -9.50
C ARG A 10 6.09 35.23 -8.12
N GLY A 11 6.69 35.79 -7.07
CA GLY A 11 6.50 35.33 -5.68
C GLY A 11 5.10 35.59 -5.13
N GLY A 12 4.50 36.72 -5.49
CA GLY A 12 3.25 37.26 -4.92
C GLY A 12 1.94 36.58 -5.33
N SER A 13 1.85 35.25 -5.34
CA SER A 13 0.59 34.56 -5.64
C SER A 13 -0.43 34.71 -4.49
N LYS A 14 -1.52 35.46 -4.71
CA LYS A 14 -2.54 35.78 -3.69
C LYS A 14 -3.63 34.71 -3.51
N ARG A 15 -4.03 34.03 -4.58
CA ARG A 15 -5.13 33.05 -4.56
C ARG A 15 -4.68 31.68 -4.03
N ILE A 16 -3.49 31.24 -4.44
CA ILE A 16 -2.83 30.05 -3.93
C ILE A 16 -1.45 30.49 -3.40
N PRO A 17 -1.24 30.54 -2.07
CA PRO A 17 0.04 30.95 -1.50
C PRO A 17 1.19 30.07 -1.97
N GLY A 18 2.28 30.68 -2.43
CA GLY A 18 3.46 29.96 -2.90
C GLY A 18 3.23 29.08 -4.15
N LYS A 19 2.18 29.36 -4.95
CA LYS A 19 1.70 28.53 -6.07
C LYS A 19 2.82 27.92 -6.91
N ASN A 20 3.79 28.73 -7.36
CA ASN A 20 4.83 28.31 -8.30
C ASN A 20 5.79 27.23 -7.76
N ILE A 21 5.95 27.11 -6.45
CA ILE A 21 6.81 26.09 -5.83
C ILE A 21 6.04 25.12 -4.94
N LYS A 22 4.71 25.18 -4.98
CA LYS A 22 3.85 24.23 -4.29
C LYS A 22 3.95 22.87 -4.97
N GLU A 23 4.00 21.81 -4.17
CA GLU A 23 4.05 20.43 -4.65
C GLU A 23 2.78 20.08 -5.44
N PHE A 24 2.96 19.61 -6.66
CA PHE A 24 1.94 19.13 -7.59
C PHE A 24 2.39 17.75 -8.11
N CYS A 25 1.61 16.70 -7.86
CA CYS A 25 1.88 15.33 -8.33
C CYS A 25 3.32 14.81 -8.07
N GLY A 26 3.93 15.18 -6.93
CA GLY A 26 5.24 14.65 -6.49
C GLY A 26 6.46 15.54 -6.74
N GLN A 27 6.29 16.73 -7.34
CA GLN A 27 7.35 17.74 -7.45
C GLN A 27 6.79 19.17 -7.45
N PRO A 28 7.60 20.21 -7.21
CA PRO A 28 7.14 21.60 -7.32
C PRO A 28 6.56 21.90 -8.70
N ILE A 29 5.40 22.55 -8.79
CA ILE A 29 4.69 22.70 -10.08
C ILE A 29 5.51 23.43 -11.18
N ILE A 30 6.43 24.32 -10.82
CA ILE A 30 7.34 24.96 -11.78
C ILE A 30 8.35 23.99 -12.41
N ALA A 31 8.64 22.87 -11.74
CA ALA A 31 9.57 21.86 -12.25
C ALA A 31 9.12 21.33 -13.61
N TYR A 32 7.83 21.04 -13.79
CA TYR A 32 7.28 20.54 -15.05
C TYR A 32 7.57 21.48 -16.23
N SER A 33 7.45 22.78 -16.04
CA SER A 33 7.76 23.78 -17.06
C SER A 33 9.26 23.87 -17.37
N ILE A 34 10.10 23.76 -16.34
CA ILE A 34 11.57 23.78 -16.48
C ILE A 34 12.05 22.53 -17.22
N GLU A 35 11.61 21.36 -16.78
CA GLU A 35 11.97 20.07 -17.36
C GLU A 35 11.52 19.97 -18.81
N ALA A 36 10.26 20.31 -19.12
CA ALA A 36 9.78 20.32 -20.50
C ALA A 36 10.60 21.25 -21.41
N ALA A 37 11.00 22.43 -20.91
CA ALA A 37 11.85 23.34 -21.67
C ALA A 37 13.24 22.75 -21.91
N LEU A 38 13.89 22.20 -20.88
CA LEU A 38 15.21 21.58 -20.99
C LEU A 38 15.21 20.36 -21.92
N GLU A 39 14.25 19.45 -21.73
CA GLU A 39 14.10 18.21 -22.49
C GLU A 39 13.77 18.45 -23.97
N SER A 40 13.12 19.57 -24.30
CA SER A 40 12.80 19.91 -25.70
C SER A 40 14.04 20.01 -26.59
N GLY A 41 15.19 20.39 -26.00
CA GLY A 41 16.40 20.73 -26.74
C GLY A 41 16.22 21.89 -27.72
N ALA A 42 15.15 22.70 -27.56
CA ALA A 42 14.81 23.79 -28.47
C ALA A 42 15.38 25.15 -28.05
N PHE A 43 15.98 25.23 -26.86
CA PHE A 43 16.44 26.48 -26.26
C PHE A 43 17.93 26.42 -25.95
N ASP A 44 18.65 27.50 -26.28
CA ASP A 44 20.04 27.70 -25.87
C ASP A 44 20.13 28.14 -24.39
N GLU A 45 19.05 28.71 -23.86
CA GLU A 45 18.94 29.18 -22.49
C GLU A 45 17.53 28.91 -21.94
N VAL A 46 17.45 28.34 -20.75
CA VAL A 46 16.19 28.17 -20.00
C VAL A 46 16.31 28.97 -18.72
N MET A 47 15.54 30.04 -18.61
CA MET A 47 15.62 30.97 -17.48
C MET A 47 14.30 31.15 -16.77
N VAL A 48 14.36 31.34 -15.45
CA VAL A 48 13.19 31.70 -14.62
C VAL A 48 13.31 33.17 -14.22
N SER A 49 12.35 33.97 -14.64
CA SER A 49 12.19 35.36 -14.22
C SER A 49 11.37 35.40 -12.93
N THR A 50 12.03 35.71 -11.81
CA THR A 50 11.43 35.75 -10.46
C THR A 50 11.96 36.94 -9.66
N ASP A 51 11.14 37.41 -8.74
CA ASP A 51 11.46 38.37 -7.66
C ASP A 51 11.69 37.68 -6.30
N ASP A 52 11.43 36.36 -6.22
CA ASP A 52 11.47 35.56 -5.00
C ASP A 52 12.69 34.61 -4.97
N GLU A 53 13.45 34.65 -3.88
CA GLU A 53 14.65 33.84 -3.68
C GLU A 53 14.35 32.34 -3.61
N LYS A 54 13.25 31.92 -2.98
CA LYS A 54 12.89 30.49 -2.86
C LYS A 54 12.53 29.91 -4.21
N ILE A 55 11.79 30.68 -5.03
CA ILE A 55 11.51 30.30 -6.43
C ILE A 55 12.83 30.18 -7.20
N ALA A 56 13.78 31.11 -7.01
CA ALA A 56 15.07 31.06 -7.69
C ALA A 56 15.91 29.83 -7.28
N GLU A 57 15.91 29.45 -6.00
CA GLU A 57 16.59 28.26 -5.50
C GLU A 57 16.00 26.97 -6.09
N VAL A 58 14.67 26.86 -6.11
CA VAL A 58 13.99 25.71 -6.73
C VAL A 58 14.28 25.66 -8.23
N ALA A 59 14.18 26.78 -8.94
CA ALA A 59 14.47 26.86 -10.37
C ALA A 59 15.88 26.36 -10.70
N LYS A 60 16.89 26.80 -9.95
CA LYS A 60 18.29 26.37 -10.12
C LYS A 60 18.47 24.88 -9.86
N ARG A 61 17.77 24.33 -8.86
CA ARG A 61 17.81 22.89 -8.55
C ARG A 61 17.32 22.04 -9.73
N TYR A 62 16.32 22.51 -10.46
CA TYR A 62 15.77 21.86 -11.65
C TYR A 62 16.50 22.24 -12.96
N GLY A 63 17.62 22.94 -12.88
CA GLY A 63 18.50 23.20 -14.03
C GLY A 63 18.23 24.49 -14.80
N ALA A 64 17.24 25.30 -14.41
CA ALA A 64 17.02 26.61 -15.02
C ALA A 64 18.00 27.66 -14.47
N LYS A 65 18.32 28.68 -15.27
CA LYS A 65 19.14 29.82 -14.84
C LYS A 65 18.28 30.94 -14.27
N VAL A 66 18.85 31.65 -13.30
CA VAL A 66 18.30 32.90 -12.74
C VAL A 66 19.46 33.91 -12.66
N PRO A 67 19.90 34.47 -13.79
CA PRO A 67 21.08 35.35 -13.84
C PRO A 67 20.85 36.71 -13.20
N PHE A 68 19.59 37.15 -13.13
CA PHE A 68 19.16 38.38 -12.52
C PHE A 68 17.75 38.20 -11.96
N PHE A 69 17.42 39.00 -10.95
CA PHE A 69 16.06 39.10 -10.43
C PHE A 69 15.24 40.08 -11.26
N ARG A 70 13.93 39.85 -11.25
CA ARG A 70 12.92 40.71 -11.85
C ARG A 70 12.87 42.07 -11.11
N SER A 71 12.62 43.16 -11.84
CA SER A 71 12.43 44.48 -11.23
C SER A 71 11.09 44.58 -10.48
N GLU A 72 10.99 45.53 -9.54
CA GLU A 72 9.72 45.81 -8.84
C GLU A 72 8.59 46.18 -9.82
N ALA A 73 8.92 46.88 -10.92
CA ALA A 73 7.94 47.33 -11.91
C ALA A 73 7.24 46.16 -12.61
N THR A 74 7.93 45.05 -12.85
CA THR A 74 7.38 43.85 -13.51
C THR A 74 7.03 42.72 -12.52
N ALA A 75 7.29 42.93 -11.22
CA ALA A 75 6.86 42.04 -10.13
C ALA A 75 5.46 42.40 -9.57
N GLY A 76 4.96 43.60 -9.87
CA GLY A 76 3.66 44.09 -9.39
C GLY A 76 2.43 43.37 -9.96
N ASP A 77 1.28 43.54 -9.31
CA ASP A 77 0.01 42.89 -9.70
C ASP A 77 -0.51 43.30 -11.09
N TYR A 78 -0.09 44.47 -11.59
CA TYR A 78 -0.52 45.04 -12.87
C TYR A 78 0.46 44.81 -14.02
N ALA A 79 1.60 44.15 -13.75
CA ALA A 79 2.58 43.85 -14.77
C ALA A 79 2.03 42.82 -15.76
N THR A 80 2.15 43.13 -17.04
CA THR A 80 1.75 42.24 -18.15
C THR A 80 2.85 41.24 -18.46
N THR A 81 2.49 40.10 -19.05
CA THR A 81 3.45 39.10 -19.52
C THR A 81 4.43 39.71 -20.54
N ASP A 82 3.93 40.58 -21.42
CA ASP A 82 4.74 41.29 -22.43
C ASP A 82 5.81 42.20 -21.79
N GLU A 83 5.48 42.90 -20.71
CA GLU A 83 6.47 43.73 -19.98
C GLU A 83 7.57 42.88 -19.33
N VAL A 84 7.22 41.71 -18.79
CA VAL A 84 8.20 40.77 -18.21
C VAL A 84 9.12 40.22 -19.30
N ILE A 85 8.56 39.83 -20.46
CA ILE A 85 9.34 39.35 -21.62
C ILE A 85 10.31 40.43 -22.09
N ALA A 86 9.82 41.67 -22.26
CA ALA A 86 10.64 42.78 -22.70
C ALA A 86 11.81 43.05 -21.74
N GLU A 87 11.56 43.08 -20.43
CA GLU A 87 12.61 43.27 -19.42
C GLU A 87 13.68 42.18 -19.53
N VAL A 88 13.28 40.90 -19.64
CA VAL A 88 14.23 39.79 -19.72
C VAL A 88 15.10 39.91 -20.97
N LEU A 89 14.49 40.13 -22.14
CA LEU A 89 15.23 40.25 -23.41
C LEU A 89 16.17 41.47 -23.42
N GLU A 90 15.73 42.61 -22.88
CA GLU A 90 16.54 43.82 -22.75
C GLU A 90 17.72 43.60 -21.76
N LYS A 91 17.51 42.96 -20.61
CA LYS A 91 18.58 42.61 -19.65
C LYS A 91 19.61 41.64 -20.23
N TYR A 92 19.17 40.62 -20.97
CA TYR A 92 20.12 39.73 -21.66
C TYR A 92 20.95 40.47 -22.69
N LYS A 93 20.34 41.42 -23.42
CA LYS A 93 21.06 42.28 -24.36
C LYS A 93 22.11 43.15 -23.67
N GLU A 94 21.81 43.69 -22.48
CA GLU A 94 22.79 44.41 -21.65
C GLU A 94 23.96 43.52 -21.20
N LEU A 95 23.69 42.24 -20.94
CA LEU A 95 24.71 41.22 -20.65
C LEU A 95 25.47 40.72 -21.90
N GLY A 96 25.21 41.31 -23.08
CA GLY A 96 25.86 40.96 -24.33
C GLY A 96 25.32 39.70 -25.01
N GLN A 97 24.17 39.18 -24.57
CA GLN A 97 23.50 38.01 -25.16
C GLN A 97 22.23 38.44 -25.90
N ASN A 98 22.06 38.00 -27.14
CA ASN A 98 20.86 38.30 -27.93
C ASN A 98 20.23 36.98 -28.39
N TYR A 99 18.89 36.95 -28.36
CA TYR A 99 18.10 35.81 -28.81
C TYR A 99 17.21 36.23 -29.98
N ASP A 100 17.26 35.46 -31.07
CA ASP A 100 16.45 35.69 -32.26
C ASP A 100 14.98 35.34 -32.01
N ARG A 101 14.72 34.39 -31.10
CA ARG A 101 13.40 33.85 -30.77
C ARG A 101 13.29 33.60 -29.27
N PHE A 102 12.07 33.63 -28.74
CA PHE A 102 11.80 33.24 -27.36
C PHE A 102 10.53 32.42 -27.23
N CYS A 103 10.42 31.68 -26.13
CA CYS A 103 9.18 31.08 -25.65
C CYS A 103 8.95 31.50 -24.21
N CYS A 104 7.91 32.28 -23.96
CA CYS A 104 7.42 32.55 -22.62
C CYS A 104 6.63 31.35 -22.13
N ILE A 105 6.94 30.79 -20.95
CA ILE A 105 6.26 29.63 -20.38
C ILE A 105 5.71 30.01 -19.01
N TYR A 106 4.46 29.67 -18.74
CA TYR A 106 3.88 29.90 -17.42
C TYR A 106 4.35 28.85 -16.41
N PRO A 107 4.64 29.26 -15.16
CA PRO A 107 5.24 28.38 -14.14
C PRO A 107 4.28 27.33 -13.58
N THR A 108 2.99 27.42 -13.90
CA THR A 108 1.96 26.48 -13.45
C THR A 108 1.26 25.83 -14.62
N ALA A 109 2.04 25.40 -15.60
CA ALA A 109 1.58 24.70 -16.80
C ALA A 109 2.04 23.23 -16.75
N PRO A 110 1.47 22.38 -15.88
CA PRO A 110 1.96 21.01 -15.69
C PRO A 110 1.72 20.09 -16.89
N PHE A 111 0.89 20.49 -17.85
CA PHE A 111 0.58 19.72 -19.08
C PHE A 111 1.50 20.05 -20.25
N ILE A 112 2.42 21.00 -20.08
CA ILE A 112 3.33 21.37 -21.15
C ILE A 112 4.35 20.24 -21.37
N THR A 113 4.60 19.90 -22.64
CA THR A 113 5.54 18.82 -22.99
C THR A 113 6.68 19.33 -23.86
N ALA A 114 7.83 18.66 -23.76
CA ALA A 114 9.00 18.90 -24.59
C ALA A 114 8.67 18.86 -26.10
N VAL A 115 7.79 17.94 -26.50
CA VAL A 115 7.33 17.79 -27.89
C VAL A 115 6.59 19.04 -28.36
N ARG A 116 5.62 19.54 -27.58
CA ARG A 116 4.84 20.74 -27.93
C ARG A 116 5.70 21.99 -28.03
N LEU A 117 6.64 22.17 -27.10
CA LEU A 117 7.58 23.29 -27.14
C LEU A 117 8.46 23.23 -28.39
N LYS A 118 8.94 22.05 -28.76
CA LYS A 118 9.74 21.86 -29.98
C LYS A 118 8.95 22.12 -31.25
N GLU A 119 7.69 21.67 -31.31
CA GLU A 119 6.78 21.96 -32.41
C GLU A 119 6.54 23.47 -32.56
N ALA A 120 6.23 24.16 -31.46
CA ALA A 120 6.00 25.60 -31.46
C ALA A 120 7.24 26.38 -31.92
N MET A 121 8.42 26.04 -31.39
CA MET A 121 9.66 26.72 -31.79
C MET A 121 10.03 26.47 -33.25
N LYS A 122 9.67 25.31 -33.81
CA LYS A 122 9.85 25.02 -35.24
C LYS A 122 8.93 25.87 -36.12
N CYS A 123 7.69 26.12 -35.70
CA CYS A 123 6.76 26.98 -36.46
C CYS A 123 7.28 28.41 -36.63
N LEU A 124 8.14 28.89 -35.72
CA LEU A 124 8.81 30.20 -35.86
C LEU A 124 9.85 30.27 -37.00
N ASP A 125 10.13 29.17 -37.70
CA ASP A 125 10.91 29.20 -38.94
C ASP A 125 10.13 29.85 -40.09
N GLU A 126 8.79 29.73 -40.07
CA GLU A 126 7.89 30.20 -41.13
C GLU A 126 6.93 31.31 -40.66
N HIS A 127 6.68 31.40 -39.35
CA HIS A 127 5.74 32.34 -38.75
C HIS A 127 6.39 33.27 -37.71
N GLU A 128 5.73 34.40 -37.42
CA GLU A 128 6.23 35.36 -36.43
C GLU A 128 5.87 35.00 -34.99
N SER A 129 4.71 34.38 -34.73
CA SER A 129 4.31 33.93 -33.40
C SER A 129 3.48 32.65 -33.38
N VAL A 130 3.51 31.95 -32.24
CA VAL A 130 2.80 30.71 -31.99
C VAL A 130 2.15 30.73 -30.61
N THR A 131 0.85 30.46 -30.56
CA THR A 131 0.05 30.48 -29.32
C THR A 131 -0.73 29.17 -29.15
N PRO A 132 -0.67 28.51 -27.99
CA PRO A 132 -1.46 27.32 -27.72
C PRO A 132 -2.92 27.71 -27.42
N VAL A 133 -3.85 26.99 -28.05
CA VAL A 133 -5.28 27.27 -27.95
C VAL A 133 -6.08 26.00 -27.75
N CYS A 134 -7.16 26.09 -26.98
CA CYS A 134 -8.12 25.01 -26.79
C CYS A 134 -9.47 25.40 -27.38
N GLN A 135 -10.16 24.46 -28.02
CA GLN A 135 -11.51 24.71 -28.51
C GLN A 135 -12.44 24.89 -27.30
N PHE A 136 -13.34 25.87 -27.35
CA PHE A 136 -14.40 25.99 -26.34
C PHE A 136 -15.24 24.70 -26.30
N SER A 137 -15.43 24.15 -25.10
CA SER A 137 -16.24 22.93 -24.86
C SER A 137 -17.71 23.11 -25.27
N TYR A 138 -18.21 24.36 -25.25
CA TYR A 138 -19.50 24.74 -25.81
C TYR A 138 -19.40 26.07 -26.57
N PRO A 139 -20.01 26.22 -27.76
CA PRO A 139 -19.85 27.41 -28.60
C PRO A 139 -20.24 28.72 -27.87
N PRO A 140 -19.31 29.68 -27.68
CA PRO A 140 -19.59 30.97 -27.05
C PRO A 140 -20.69 31.77 -27.76
N GLN A 141 -20.89 31.52 -29.05
CA GLN A 141 -21.98 32.12 -29.85
C GLN A 141 -23.38 31.80 -29.28
N ARG A 142 -23.52 30.75 -28.46
CA ARG A 142 -24.77 30.39 -27.79
C ARG A 142 -24.94 31.03 -26.41
N GLY A 143 -23.94 31.80 -25.95
CA GLY A 143 -23.87 32.34 -24.61
C GLY A 143 -25.00 33.30 -24.25
N PHE A 144 -25.37 33.29 -22.97
CA PHE A 144 -26.28 34.26 -22.36
C PHE A 144 -25.48 35.25 -21.50
N VAL A 145 -25.97 36.48 -21.42
CA VAL A 145 -25.55 37.50 -20.45
C VAL A 145 -26.73 37.87 -19.57
N VAL A 146 -26.45 38.31 -18.34
CA VAL A 146 -27.48 38.80 -17.43
C VAL A 146 -27.56 40.32 -17.58
N VAL A 147 -28.70 40.83 -18.03
CA VAL A 147 -28.99 42.27 -18.14
C VAL A 147 -30.26 42.54 -17.34
N ASP A 148 -30.18 43.43 -16.35
CA ASP A 148 -31.28 43.79 -15.44
C ASP A 148 -31.98 42.56 -14.81
N GLY A 149 -31.20 41.57 -14.38
CA GLY A 149 -31.70 40.34 -13.76
C GLY A 149 -32.36 39.35 -14.72
N ARG A 150 -32.28 39.57 -16.03
CA ARG A 150 -32.81 38.66 -17.07
C ARG A 150 -31.70 38.09 -17.92
N LEU A 151 -31.86 36.84 -18.34
CA LEU A 151 -30.96 36.21 -19.31
C LEU A 151 -31.29 36.71 -20.73
N VAL A 152 -30.27 37.23 -21.42
CA VAL A 152 -30.33 37.71 -22.80
C VAL A 152 -29.25 37.02 -23.61
N ARG A 153 -29.54 36.57 -24.83
CA ARG A 153 -28.50 36.00 -25.71
C ARG A 153 -27.46 37.07 -26.06
N LYS A 154 -26.17 36.74 -25.93
CA LYS A 154 -25.08 37.65 -26.33
C LYS A 154 -25.02 37.83 -27.85
N TYR A 155 -25.28 36.75 -28.59
CA TYR A 155 -25.30 36.71 -30.05
C TYR A 155 -26.66 36.18 -30.54
N PRO A 156 -27.69 37.04 -30.59
CA PRO A 156 -29.05 36.63 -30.95
C PRO A 156 -29.16 36.05 -32.37
N GLU A 157 -28.27 36.41 -33.28
CA GLU A 157 -28.20 35.91 -34.66
C GLU A 157 -27.98 34.38 -34.74
N PHE A 158 -27.45 33.74 -33.70
CA PHE A 158 -27.21 32.29 -33.63
C PHE A 158 -28.28 31.52 -32.82
N GLU A 159 -29.43 32.14 -32.55
CA GLU A 159 -30.49 31.53 -31.72
C GLU A 159 -31.01 30.20 -32.28
N ASN A 160 -31.16 30.09 -33.59
CA ASN A 160 -31.68 28.89 -34.26
C ASN A 160 -30.59 28.03 -34.92
N THR A 161 -29.32 28.43 -34.81
CA THR A 161 -28.21 27.68 -35.39
C THR A 161 -27.86 26.50 -34.47
N ARG A 162 -27.72 25.31 -35.06
CA ARG A 162 -27.32 24.10 -34.30
C ARG A 162 -25.85 24.25 -33.89
N SER A 163 -25.50 23.77 -32.70
CA SER A 163 -24.15 23.92 -32.15
C SER A 163 -23.05 23.32 -33.03
N GLN A 164 -23.36 22.25 -33.77
CA GLN A 164 -22.44 21.60 -34.70
C GLN A 164 -22.20 22.36 -36.01
N ASP A 165 -23.08 23.32 -36.36
CA ASP A 165 -22.98 24.13 -37.58
C ASP A 165 -22.30 25.48 -37.32
N LEU A 166 -21.97 25.78 -36.06
CA LEU A 166 -21.29 27.02 -35.67
C LEU A 166 -19.80 26.93 -35.95
N GLU A 167 -19.20 28.07 -36.28
CA GLU A 167 -17.74 28.20 -36.37
C GLU A 167 -17.09 27.82 -35.04
N LYS A 168 -16.04 27.00 -35.11
CA LYS A 168 -15.29 26.59 -33.94
C LYS A 168 -14.48 27.77 -33.43
N LEU A 169 -14.76 28.18 -32.20
CA LEU A 169 -13.98 29.18 -31.49
C LEU A 169 -13.00 28.51 -30.53
N TYR A 170 -11.86 29.16 -30.34
CA TYR A 170 -10.79 28.71 -29.46
C TYR A 170 -10.50 29.79 -28.42
N HIS A 171 -10.02 29.38 -27.27
CA HIS A 171 -9.47 30.27 -26.24
C HIS A 171 -8.01 29.95 -25.99
N ASP A 172 -7.30 30.93 -25.45
CA ASP A 172 -5.94 30.78 -24.95
C ASP A 172 -5.87 29.68 -23.88
N SER A 173 -4.85 28.84 -23.95
CA SER A 173 -4.63 27.76 -22.98
C SER A 173 -3.76 28.18 -21.78
N GLY A 174 -3.14 29.37 -21.80
CA GLY A 174 -2.35 29.90 -20.71
C GLY A 174 -1.13 29.06 -20.35
N GLN A 175 -0.46 28.44 -21.34
CA GLN A 175 0.69 27.56 -21.10
C GLN A 175 2.02 28.17 -21.52
N PHE A 176 2.08 28.63 -22.77
CA PHE A 176 3.28 29.24 -23.34
C PHE A 176 2.94 30.18 -24.49
N TYR A 177 3.87 31.04 -24.90
CA TYR A 177 3.78 31.87 -26.09
C TYR A 177 5.15 31.95 -26.74
N ALA A 178 5.27 31.50 -28.00
CA ALA A 178 6.53 31.55 -28.74
C ALA A 178 6.47 32.68 -29.77
N CYS A 179 7.55 33.45 -29.90
CA CYS A 179 7.58 34.58 -30.83
C CYS A 179 9.00 34.89 -31.27
N ARG A 180 9.14 35.42 -32.49
CA ARG A 180 10.40 36.02 -32.94
C ARG A 180 10.62 37.35 -32.23
N THR A 181 11.84 37.56 -31.74
CA THR A 181 12.20 38.74 -30.95
C THR A 181 11.99 40.05 -31.74
N ASP A 182 12.30 40.05 -33.04
CA ASP A 182 12.12 41.22 -33.91
C ASP A 182 10.64 41.57 -34.13
N ALA A 183 9.78 40.56 -34.29
CA ALA A 183 8.33 40.74 -34.39
C ALA A 183 7.74 41.27 -33.07
N PHE A 184 8.12 40.67 -31.94
CA PHE A 184 7.71 41.11 -30.61
C PHE A 184 8.06 42.58 -30.36
N PHE A 185 9.29 43.04 -30.65
CA PHE A 185 9.65 44.45 -30.43
C PHE A 185 8.99 45.42 -31.43
N ARG A 186 8.46 44.92 -32.54
CA ARG A 186 7.68 45.72 -33.51
C ARG A 186 6.31 46.11 -32.95
N GLY A 187 5.63 45.15 -32.30
CA GLY A 187 4.27 45.30 -31.77
C GLY A 187 4.18 45.48 -30.24
N ARG A 188 5.27 45.18 -29.51
CA ARG A 188 5.32 45.02 -28.04
C ARG A 188 4.30 44.01 -27.51
N THR A 189 4.02 42.96 -28.28
CA THR A 189 3.11 41.87 -27.93
C THR A 189 3.44 40.60 -28.72
N THR A 190 3.02 39.44 -28.22
CA THR A 190 3.04 38.18 -28.97
C THR A 190 1.89 38.07 -29.97
N ASP A 191 0.82 38.87 -29.82
CA ASP A 191 -0.37 38.84 -30.68
C ASP A 191 -0.14 39.60 -32.00
N VAL A 192 0.79 39.08 -32.80
CA VAL A 192 1.18 39.65 -34.10
C VAL A 192 0.23 39.18 -35.21
N GLU A 193 0.29 39.86 -36.37
CA GLU A 193 -0.57 39.53 -37.52
C GLU A 193 -0.31 38.10 -38.04
N ASP A 194 0.94 37.67 -38.09
CA ASP A 194 1.35 36.31 -38.50
C ASP A 194 1.52 35.37 -37.28
N MET A 195 0.42 35.18 -36.57
CA MET A 195 0.31 34.28 -35.42
C MET A 195 -0.42 32.98 -35.79
N VAL A 196 0.15 31.83 -35.42
CA VAL A 196 -0.45 30.51 -35.70
C VAL A 196 -0.73 29.71 -34.41
N PRO A 197 -1.75 28.84 -34.41
CA PRO A 197 -2.12 28.09 -33.22
C PRO A 197 -1.35 26.78 -33.05
N VAL A 198 -1.11 26.37 -31.79
CA VAL A 198 -0.99 24.95 -31.41
C VAL A 198 -2.30 24.52 -30.77
N ILE A 199 -3.06 23.66 -31.45
CA ILE A 199 -4.37 23.23 -30.93
C ILE A 199 -4.17 22.11 -29.90
N LEU A 200 -4.59 22.35 -28.67
CA LEU A 200 -4.57 21.40 -27.56
C LEU A 200 -5.95 20.78 -27.32
N SER A 201 -5.97 19.57 -26.74
CA SER A 201 -7.18 18.94 -26.24
C SER A 201 -7.60 19.49 -24.89
N ASP A 202 -8.86 19.28 -24.49
CA ASP A 202 -9.37 19.73 -23.17
C ASP A 202 -8.60 19.08 -22.01
N ASP A 203 -8.16 17.82 -22.17
CA ASP A 203 -7.39 17.12 -21.15
C ASP A 203 -6.01 17.78 -20.94
N GLU A 204 -5.42 18.37 -21.99
CA GLU A 204 -4.12 19.06 -21.96
C GLU A 204 -4.21 20.48 -21.37
N VAL A 205 -5.38 20.99 -21.00
CA VAL A 205 -5.57 22.41 -20.60
C VAL A 205 -6.29 22.57 -19.26
N GLN A 206 -5.66 23.30 -18.34
CA GLN A 206 -6.28 23.78 -17.11
C GLN A 206 -5.52 25.01 -16.60
N ASP A 207 -6.20 26.14 -16.50
CA ASP A 207 -5.66 27.31 -15.79
C ASP A 207 -5.84 27.10 -14.29
N ILE A 208 -4.79 27.34 -13.50
CA ILE A 208 -4.73 27.00 -12.08
C ILE A 208 -4.73 28.28 -11.26
N ASP A 209 -5.91 28.74 -10.90
CA ASP A 209 -6.11 29.98 -10.18
C ASP A 209 -6.75 29.80 -8.79
N THR A 210 -7.44 28.69 -8.60
CA THR A 210 -8.11 28.30 -7.35
C THR A 210 -7.70 26.88 -6.94
N PHE A 211 -8.00 26.52 -5.69
CA PHE A 211 -7.76 25.14 -5.22
C PHE A 211 -8.64 24.09 -5.93
N ASP A 212 -9.78 24.48 -6.48
CA ASP A 212 -10.59 23.55 -7.26
C ASP A 212 -9.98 23.31 -8.64
N ASP A 213 -9.42 24.35 -9.27
CA ASP A 213 -8.62 24.18 -10.50
C ASP A 213 -7.41 23.27 -10.27
N TRP A 214 -6.77 23.39 -9.10
CA TRP A 214 -5.66 22.54 -8.69
C TRP A 214 -6.05 21.06 -8.66
N LYS A 215 -7.18 20.73 -8.03
CA LYS A 215 -7.69 19.35 -7.97
C LYS A 215 -8.05 18.82 -9.35
N ILE A 216 -8.67 19.65 -10.19
CA ILE A 216 -8.99 19.28 -11.58
C ILE A 216 -7.69 19.01 -12.35
N ALA A 217 -6.67 19.85 -12.16
CA ALA A 217 -5.37 19.65 -12.79
C ALA A 217 -4.72 18.33 -12.34
N GLU A 218 -4.75 17.97 -11.06
CA GLU A 218 -4.24 16.68 -10.56
C GLU A 218 -4.96 15.48 -11.20
N GLN A 219 -6.28 15.56 -11.34
CA GLN A 219 -7.08 14.51 -11.98
C GLN A 219 -6.76 14.39 -13.47
N LYS A 220 -6.69 15.51 -14.19
CA LYS A 220 -6.30 15.54 -15.61
C LYS A 220 -4.87 15.01 -15.79
N TYR A 221 -3.96 15.39 -14.89
CA TYR A 221 -2.56 14.96 -14.94
C TYR A 221 -2.43 13.45 -14.76
N GLY A 222 -3.10 12.86 -13.76
CA GLY A 222 -3.13 11.41 -13.56
C GLY A 222 -3.78 10.64 -14.71
N LYS A 223 -4.75 11.23 -15.41
CA LYS A 223 -5.36 10.64 -16.61
C LYS A 223 -4.44 10.67 -17.83
N LEU A 224 -3.69 11.76 -18.03
CA LEU A 224 -2.76 11.95 -19.15
C LEU A 224 -1.44 11.23 -18.97
N HIS A 225 -1.03 11.04 -17.71
CA HIS A 225 0.16 10.32 -17.30
C HIS A 225 -0.26 9.10 -16.47
N PRO A 226 -1.06 8.17 -17.04
CA PRO A 226 -1.34 6.90 -16.36
C PRO A 226 -0.04 6.15 -16.09
N ASP A 227 0.99 6.47 -16.89
CA ASP A 227 2.35 5.97 -16.80
C ASP A 227 3.22 6.64 -15.72
N ASP A 228 2.82 7.71 -15.02
CA ASP A 228 3.59 8.26 -13.87
C ASP A 228 3.21 7.56 -12.56
N ASP A 229 1.94 7.18 -12.40
CA ASP A 229 1.56 6.10 -11.49
C ASP A 229 2.21 4.81 -11.96
N ALA A 230 2.25 4.53 -13.27
CA ALA A 230 3.04 3.42 -13.81
C ALA A 230 4.56 3.63 -13.77
N ARG A 231 5.11 4.80 -13.38
CA ARG A 231 6.56 5.07 -13.24
C ARG A 231 6.98 5.01 -11.80
N ARG A 232 6.09 5.38 -10.87
CA ARG A 232 6.17 4.95 -9.46
C ARG A 232 5.97 3.44 -9.36
N ILE A 233 4.96 2.89 -10.02
CA ILE A 233 4.75 1.44 -10.16
C ILE A 233 5.84 0.84 -11.05
N ALA A 234 6.43 1.51 -12.04
CA ALA A 234 7.54 0.95 -12.82
C ALA A 234 8.85 1.02 -12.06
N LEU A 235 9.16 2.05 -11.27
CA LEU A 235 10.31 2.07 -10.35
C LEU A 235 10.11 1.04 -9.25
N PHE A 236 8.88 0.88 -8.75
CA PHE A 236 8.49 -0.20 -7.86
C PHE A 236 8.63 -1.55 -8.59
N GLU A 237 8.15 -1.69 -9.82
CA GLU A 237 8.22 -2.90 -10.65
C GLU A 237 9.64 -3.18 -11.15
N GLU A 238 10.52 -2.19 -11.34
CA GLU A 238 11.94 -2.32 -11.67
C GLU A 238 12.69 -2.76 -10.43
N ALA A 239 12.34 -2.23 -9.25
CA ALA A 239 12.80 -2.72 -7.95
C ALA A 239 12.19 -4.09 -7.55
N LEU A 240 11.12 -4.54 -8.23
CA LEU A 240 10.51 -5.88 -8.10
C LEU A 240 10.97 -6.86 -9.20
N LYS A 241 11.39 -6.35 -10.37
CA LYS A 241 11.85 -7.10 -11.57
C LYS A 241 13.37 -7.12 -11.69
N SER A 242 14.10 -6.36 -10.88
CA SER A 242 15.55 -6.48 -10.85
C SER A 242 15.85 -7.91 -10.37
N SER A 243 16.35 -8.72 -11.30
CA SER A 243 16.95 -10.03 -11.00
C SER A 243 18.31 -9.80 -10.33
N GLU A 244 18.38 -8.84 -9.42
CA GLU A 244 19.55 -8.62 -8.60
C GLU A 244 19.70 -9.83 -7.70
N GLU A 245 20.91 -10.39 -7.68
CA GLU A 245 21.27 -11.42 -6.73
C GLU A 245 20.99 -10.90 -5.32
N PHE A 246 20.36 -11.73 -4.50
CA PHE A 246 20.06 -11.38 -3.12
C PHE A 246 21.36 -11.12 -2.36
N ASP A 247 21.64 -9.85 -2.09
CA ASP A 247 22.78 -9.38 -1.32
C ASP A 247 22.28 -8.49 -0.17
N ASP A 248 22.10 -9.13 0.99
CA ASP A 248 21.55 -8.48 2.18
C ASP A 248 22.52 -7.49 2.85
N SER A 249 23.79 -7.46 2.43
CA SER A 249 24.80 -6.52 2.94
C SER A 249 24.58 -5.08 2.47
N LYS A 250 23.83 -4.89 1.38
CA LYS A 250 23.52 -3.59 0.78
C LYS A 250 22.20 -2.98 1.27
N LEU A 251 21.40 -3.75 2.00
CA LEU A 251 20.05 -3.34 2.40
C LEU A 251 20.09 -2.53 3.69
N ALA A 252 19.41 -1.38 3.70
CA ALA A 252 19.27 -0.55 4.88
C ALA A 252 18.39 -1.22 5.94
N THR A 253 18.90 -1.31 7.17
CA THR A 253 18.17 -1.82 8.34
C THR A 253 17.36 -0.72 9.04
N PRO A 254 16.33 -1.09 9.81
CA PRO A 254 15.81 -2.45 10.00
C PRO A 254 14.87 -2.91 8.88
N TYR A 255 14.79 -4.21 8.64
CA TYR A 255 13.85 -4.81 7.68
C TYR A 255 13.45 -6.24 8.05
N TYR A 256 12.31 -6.70 7.52
CA TYR A 256 11.97 -8.13 7.54
C TYR A 256 12.47 -8.80 6.26
N ARG A 257 12.95 -10.03 6.42
CA ARG A 257 13.34 -10.90 5.31
C ARG A 257 12.48 -12.15 5.30
N ILE A 258 11.95 -12.49 4.14
CA ILE A 258 11.30 -13.77 3.86
C ILE A 258 12.26 -14.62 3.04
N ASP A 259 12.54 -15.86 3.47
CA ASP A 259 13.19 -16.87 2.65
C ASP A 259 12.11 -17.73 1.98
N GLU A 260 11.88 -17.51 0.68
CA GLU A 260 10.82 -18.18 -0.06
C GLU A 260 11.00 -19.69 -0.10
N LYS A 261 12.25 -20.17 -0.19
CA LYS A 261 12.55 -21.59 -0.22
C LYS A 261 12.15 -22.29 1.08
N LEU A 262 12.37 -21.64 2.23
CA LEU A 262 11.92 -22.17 3.52
C LEU A 262 10.39 -22.12 3.64
N LEU A 263 9.76 -21.06 3.15
CA LEU A 263 8.29 -20.94 3.13
C LEU A 263 7.64 -22.04 2.28
N ASP A 264 8.19 -22.30 1.09
CA ASP A 264 7.73 -23.37 0.20
C ASP A 264 7.92 -24.76 0.82
N ALA A 265 9.02 -24.98 1.53
CA ALA A 265 9.25 -26.24 2.25
C ALA A 265 8.22 -26.48 3.35
N ASP A 266 7.80 -25.43 4.08
CA ASP A 266 6.74 -25.52 5.09
C ASP A 266 5.35 -25.79 4.45
N ILE A 267 5.07 -25.17 3.30
CA ILE A 267 3.87 -25.44 2.47
C ILE A 267 3.84 -26.90 2.03
N ASP A 268 4.93 -27.40 1.47
CA ASP A 268 5.04 -28.77 0.98
C ASP A 268 4.94 -29.79 2.11
N MET A 269 5.51 -29.47 3.28
CA MET A 269 5.40 -30.31 4.48
C MET A 269 3.94 -30.48 4.91
N LEU A 270 3.17 -29.38 4.97
CA LEU A 270 1.75 -29.43 5.33
C LEU A 270 0.94 -30.24 4.31
N LYS A 271 1.07 -29.90 3.02
CA LYS A 271 0.34 -30.59 1.94
C LYS A 271 0.66 -32.09 1.91
N THR A 272 1.94 -32.44 1.97
CA THR A 272 2.37 -33.85 2.00
C THR A 272 1.82 -34.61 3.20
N ALA A 273 1.77 -33.96 4.38
CA ALA A 273 1.20 -34.57 5.57
C ALA A 273 -0.31 -34.79 5.40
N LEU A 274 -1.03 -33.82 4.84
CA LEU A 274 -2.47 -33.89 4.55
C LEU A 274 -2.80 -34.91 3.47
N ASP A 275 -2.06 -34.95 2.36
CA ASP A 275 -2.21 -35.95 1.29
C ASP A 275 -2.07 -37.37 1.83
N LYS A 276 -1.12 -37.61 2.73
CA LYS A 276 -0.88 -38.94 3.32
C LYS A 276 -1.84 -39.28 4.45
N GLY A 277 -2.27 -38.30 5.23
CA GLY A 277 -3.08 -38.51 6.43
C GLY A 277 -4.58 -38.55 6.15
N TRP A 278 -5.10 -37.66 5.29
CA TRP A 278 -6.54 -37.52 5.05
C TRP A 278 -6.91 -37.39 3.56
N ASN A 279 -6.07 -36.83 2.69
CA ASN A 279 -6.26 -36.79 1.22
C ASN A 279 -7.56 -36.13 0.68
N ASN A 280 -8.42 -35.59 1.54
CA ASN A 280 -9.59 -34.79 1.20
C ASN A 280 -9.65 -33.57 2.11
N TYR A 281 -8.93 -32.51 1.79
CA TYR A 281 -8.69 -31.42 2.72
C TYR A 281 -8.82 -30.05 2.08
N ILE A 282 -8.87 -29.02 2.93
CA ILE A 282 -8.66 -27.62 2.56
C ILE A 282 -7.48 -27.12 3.39
N CYS A 283 -6.45 -26.63 2.71
CA CYS A 283 -5.42 -25.83 3.36
C CYS A 283 -5.89 -24.38 3.39
N SER A 284 -5.86 -23.73 4.55
CA SER A 284 -6.05 -22.30 4.65
C SER A 284 -4.88 -21.63 5.34
N TYR A 285 -4.75 -20.32 5.16
CA TYR A 285 -3.79 -19.50 5.86
C TYR A 285 -4.50 -18.49 6.74
N SER A 286 -4.11 -18.44 8.02
CA SER A 286 -4.70 -17.53 9.00
C SER A 286 -4.16 -16.10 8.85
N VAL A 287 -4.93 -15.24 8.18
CA VAL A 287 -4.53 -13.90 7.73
C VAL A 287 -4.10 -13.01 8.90
N LYS A 288 -4.80 -13.09 10.04
CA LYS A 288 -4.47 -12.37 11.29
C LYS A 288 -3.04 -12.57 11.77
N THR A 289 -2.39 -13.67 11.38
CA THR A 289 -1.02 -13.98 11.83
C THR A 289 0.04 -13.20 11.08
N ASN A 290 -0.18 -12.89 9.80
CA ASN A 290 0.57 -11.93 9.00
C ASN A 290 -0.19 -11.61 7.70
N SER A 291 -0.74 -10.40 7.62
CA SER A 291 -1.58 -9.96 6.50
C SER A 291 -0.79 -9.33 5.34
N LEU A 292 0.53 -9.55 5.26
CA LEU A 292 1.36 -8.97 4.19
C LEU A 292 0.82 -9.40 2.80
N PRO A 293 0.49 -8.44 1.90
CA PRO A 293 -0.07 -8.72 0.57
C PRO A 293 0.70 -9.77 -0.25
N TRP A 294 2.02 -9.67 -0.29
CA TRP A 294 2.88 -10.61 -1.02
C TRP A 294 2.72 -12.04 -0.49
N LEU A 295 2.68 -12.19 0.85
CA LEU A 295 2.54 -13.48 1.51
C LEU A 295 1.16 -14.10 1.23
N LEU A 296 0.10 -13.29 1.29
CA LEU A 296 -1.25 -13.76 0.95
C LEU A 296 -1.33 -14.22 -0.50
N LYS A 297 -0.72 -13.49 -1.42
CA LYS A 297 -0.64 -13.88 -2.84
C LYS A 297 0.12 -15.20 -3.02
N HIS A 298 1.24 -15.37 -2.30
CA HIS A 298 2.04 -16.59 -2.33
C HIS A 298 1.25 -17.83 -1.87
N PHE A 299 0.51 -17.72 -0.76
CA PHE A 299 -0.37 -18.79 -0.29
C PHE A 299 -1.51 -19.08 -1.28
N LYS A 300 -2.11 -18.03 -1.84
CA LYS A 300 -3.17 -18.16 -2.86
C LYS A 300 -2.69 -18.94 -4.08
N ASP A 301 -1.52 -18.58 -4.61
CA ASP A 301 -0.94 -19.24 -5.78
C ASP A 301 -0.57 -20.70 -5.48
N ASN A 302 -0.32 -21.01 -4.20
CA ASN A 302 -0.16 -22.35 -3.68
C ASN A 302 -1.49 -23.04 -3.31
N GLY A 303 -2.65 -22.50 -3.68
CA GLY A 303 -3.96 -23.15 -3.51
C GLY A 303 -4.51 -23.15 -2.09
N PHE A 304 -4.03 -22.25 -1.22
CA PHE A 304 -4.60 -22.05 0.11
C PHE A 304 -5.87 -21.21 0.02
N PHE A 305 -6.77 -21.42 0.98
CA PHE A 305 -7.89 -20.53 1.27
C PHE A 305 -7.43 -19.41 2.21
N ALA A 306 -8.10 -18.26 2.16
CA ALA A 306 -7.89 -17.20 3.15
C ALA A 306 -8.78 -17.44 4.37
N GLU A 307 -8.19 -17.69 5.54
CA GLU A 307 -8.92 -17.66 6.81
C GLU A 307 -8.90 -16.23 7.38
N VAL A 308 -10.07 -15.60 7.41
CA VAL A 308 -10.26 -14.20 7.80
C VAL A 308 -11.14 -14.11 9.05
N VAL A 309 -10.86 -13.13 9.90
CA VAL A 309 -11.62 -12.87 11.13
C VAL A 309 -12.30 -11.51 11.18
N SER A 310 -12.16 -10.69 10.13
CA SER A 310 -12.78 -9.36 10.02
C SER A 310 -13.15 -9.00 8.57
N ALA A 311 -13.95 -7.95 8.40
CA ALA A 311 -14.34 -7.44 7.09
C ALA A 311 -13.13 -6.85 6.33
N GLU A 312 -12.19 -6.24 7.04
CA GLU A 312 -10.96 -5.66 6.50
C GLU A 312 -10.01 -6.76 5.98
N GLU A 313 -9.87 -7.86 6.73
CA GLU A 313 -9.10 -9.02 6.24
C GLU A 313 -9.75 -9.65 5.00
N TYR A 314 -11.10 -9.70 4.96
CA TYR A 314 -11.83 -10.17 3.80
C TYR A 314 -11.65 -9.25 2.58
N ASP A 315 -11.78 -7.93 2.75
CA ASP A 315 -11.55 -6.95 1.69
C ASP A 315 -10.12 -7.06 1.15
N LEU A 316 -9.14 -7.19 2.04
CA LEU A 316 -7.75 -7.42 1.66
C LEU A 316 -7.61 -8.71 0.85
N ALA A 317 -8.14 -9.84 1.32
CA ALA A 317 -8.08 -11.11 0.58
C ALA A 317 -8.70 -10.98 -0.82
N LYS A 318 -9.84 -10.30 -0.96
CA LYS A 318 -10.47 -10.01 -2.26
C LYS A 318 -9.56 -9.20 -3.18
N ARG A 319 -8.89 -8.16 -2.67
CA ARG A 319 -7.94 -7.34 -3.45
C ARG A 319 -6.73 -8.14 -3.94
N ILE A 320 -6.28 -9.13 -3.16
CA ILE A 320 -5.21 -10.07 -3.56
C ILE A 320 -5.71 -11.11 -4.57
N GLY A 321 -7.03 -11.22 -4.75
CA GLY A 321 -7.68 -12.02 -5.78
C GLY A 321 -8.30 -13.33 -5.28
N PHE A 322 -8.40 -13.54 -3.96
CA PHE A 322 -9.18 -14.65 -3.42
C PHE A 322 -10.65 -14.46 -3.79
N LYS A 323 -11.30 -15.53 -4.25
CA LYS A 323 -12.74 -15.52 -4.48
C LYS A 323 -13.49 -15.70 -3.16
N PRO A 324 -14.74 -15.22 -3.05
CA PRO A 324 -15.53 -15.44 -1.84
C PRO A 324 -15.71 -16.93 -1.45
N ASN A 325 -15.64 -17.85 -2.42
CA ASN A 325 -15.68 -19.30 -2.18
C ASN A 325 -14.33 -19.95 -1.84
N GLU A 326 -13.25 -19.16 -1.81
CA GLU A 326 -11.89 -19.53 -1.38
C GLU A 326 -11.58 -18.93 0.01
N VAL A 327 -12.61 -18.58 0.78
CA VAL A 327 -12.52 -17.91 2.08
C VAL A 327 -13.16 -18.76 3.18
N ILE A 328 -12.50 -18.76 4.34
CA ILE A 328 -13.02 -19.27 5.61
C ILE A 328 -13.21 -18.06 6.52
N TYR A 329 -14.45 -17.74 6.86
CA TYR A 329 -14.81 -16.57 7.66
C TYR A 329 -15.12 -16.96 9.09
N ASN A 330 -14.15 -16.67 9.97
CA ASN A 330 -14.22 -16.81 11.42
C ASN A 330 -14.42 -15.44 12.10
N GLY A 331 -14.15 -15.37 13.40
CA GLY A 331 -14.16 -14.14 14.18
C GLY A 331 -15.48 -13.92 14.93
N PRO A 332 -15.43 -13.23 16.09
CA PRO A 332 -16.59 -12.99 16.94
C PRO A 332 -17.49 -11.86 16.41
N ILE A 333 -16.96 -11.01 15.54
CA ILE A 333 -17.68 -9.88 14.95
C ILE A 333 -17.48 -9.94 13.45
N LYS A 334 -18.53 -10.31 12.73
CA LYS A 334 -18.55 -10.32 11.27
C LYS A 334 -19.40 -9.15 10.77
N ASP A 335 -19.01 -8.57 9.64
CA ASP A 335 -19.86 -7.62 8.95
C ASP A 335 -20.96 -8.36 8.17
N ARG A 336 -22.17 -7.80 8.13
CA ARG A 336 -23.33 -8.46 7.50
C ARG A 336 -23.13 -8.65 6.00
N ALA A 337 -22.60 -7.65 5.30
CA ALA A 337 -22.48 -7.71 3.86
C ALA A 337 -21.41 -8.71 3.42
N SER A 338 -20.24 -8.69 4.06
CA SER A 338 -19.19 -9.67 3.79
C SER A 338 -19.60 -11.09 4.19
N PHE A 339 -20.30 -11.26 5.32
CA PHE A 339 -20.86 -12.54 5.76
C PHE A 339 -21.77 -13.15 4.70
N GLU A 340 -22.73 -12.37 4.20
CA GLU A 340 -23.71 -12.82 3.21
C GLU A 340 -23.03 -13.14 1.87
N GLU A 341 -22.07 -12.33 1.43
CA GLU A 341 -21.31 -12.57 0.19
C GLU A 341 -20.55 -13.90 0.23
N VAL A 342 -19.83 -14.18 1.33
CA VAL A 342 -19.07 -15.43 1.50
C VAL A 342 -20.02 -16.62 1.54
N LEU A 343 -21.10 -16.54 2.35
CA LEU A 343 -22.07 -17.63 2.51
C LEU A 343 -22.76 -17.98 1.18
N LEU A 344 -23.26 -16.98 0.45
CA LEU A 344 -23.99 -17.19 -0.81
C LEU A 344 -23.09 -17.67 -1.96
N SER A 345 -21.79 -17.43 -1.86
CA SER A 345 -20.80 -17.88 -2.84
C SER A 345 -20.32 -19.31 -2.59
N GLY A 346 -20.69 -19.91 -1.45
CA GLY A 346 -20.23 -21.24 -1.05
C GLY A 346 -18.86 -21.22 -0.35
N GLY A 347 -18.44 -20.06 0.17
CA GLY A 347 -17.34 -20.00 1.14
C GLY A 347 -17.74 -20.60 2.47
N ILE A 348 -16.78 -20.78 3.36
CA ILE A 348 -17.01 -21.38 4.68
C ILE A 348 -17.25 -20.27 5.68
N VAL A 349 -18.37 -20.32 6.39
CA VAL A 349 -18.69 -19.38 7.46
C VAL A 349 -18.91 -20.15 8.74
N ASN A 350 -17.98 -20.03 9.68
CA ASN A 350 -18.08 -20.66 10.99
C ASN A 350 -18.75 -19.68 11.96
N LEU A 351 -19.94 -20.03 12.42
CA LEU A 351 -20.73 -19.21 13.33
C LEU A 351 -20.15 -19.28 14.75
N ASP A 352 -20.03 -18.13 15.39
CA ASP A 352 -19.43 -17.92 16.72
C ASP A 352 -20.39 -17.16 17.65
N SER A 353 -21.21 -16.24 17.12
CA SER A 353 -22.02 -15.31 17.90
C SER A 353 -23.53 -15.53 17.77
N ASN A 354 -24.30 -15.14 18.79
CA ASN A 354 -25.73 -15.44 18.88
C ASN A 354 -26.61 -14.75 17.81
N TYR A 355 -26.15 -13.67 17.20
CA TYR A 355 -26.87 -12.95 16.13
C TYR A 355 -26.70 -13.62 14.76
N GLU A 356 -25.63 -14.39 14.55
CA GLU A 356 -25.30 -14.95 13.24
C GLU A 356 -26.29 -16.05 12.79
N PRO A 357 -26.85 -16.90 13.69
CA PRO A 357 -27.94 -17.80 13.30
C PRO A 357 -29.19 -17.09 12.81
N ASP A 358 -29.56 -15.94 13.38
CA ASP A 358 -30.69 -15.14 12.89
C ASP A 358 -30.41 -14.63 11.49
N TRP A 359 -29.18 -14.16 11.27
CA TRP A 359 -28.71 -13.75 9.97
C TRP A 359 -28.82 -14.83 8.91
N VAL A 360 -28.41 -16.07 9.23
CA VAL A 360 -28.54 -17.22 8.32
C VAL A 360 -30.01 -17.48 8.00
N LEU A 361 -30.90 -17.43 8.99
CA LEU A 361 -32.33 -17.69 8.79
C LEU A 361 -33.03 -16.61 7.95
N GLU A 362 -32.59 -15.36 8.04
CA GLU A 362 -33.05 -14.28 7.17
C GLU A 362 -32.61 -14.53 5.71
N ILE A 363 -31.31 -14.77 5.50
CA ILE A 363 -30.77 -15.08 4.16
C ILE A 363 -31.42 -16.35 3.58
N ALA A 364 -31.68 -17.36 4.40
CA ALA A 364 -32.36 -18.58 3.99
C ALA A 364 -33.78 -18.32 3.46
N LYS A 365 -34.48 -17.32 4.01
CA LYS A 365 -35.81 -16.92 3.52
C LYS A 365 -35.70 -16.14 2.22
N ASP A 366 -34.77 -15.20 2.13
CA ASP A 366 -34.57 -14.34 0.96
C ASP A 366 -34.07 -15.14 -0.26
N TYR A 367 -33.29 -16.20 -0.02
CA TYR A 367 -32.74 -17.11 -1.04
C TYR A 367 -33.26 -18.54 -0.87
N SER A 368 -34.58 -18.70 -0.85
CA SER A 368 -35.25 -19.99 -0.59
C SER A 368 -34.92 -21.12 -1.59
N ASP A 369 -34.41 -20.78 -2.77
CA ASP A 369 -33.96 -21.70 -3.82
C ASP A 369 -32.51 -22.17 -3.65
N LYS A 370 -31.74 -21.50 -2.79
CA LYS A 370 -30.34 -21.85 -2.50
C LYS A 370 -30.23 -22.67 -1.24
N LYS A 371 -29.36 -23.68 -1.28
CA LYS A 371 -28.90 -24.40 -0.10
C LYS A 371 -27.75 -23.63 0.55
N LEU A 372 -27.93 -23.25 1.82
CA LEU A 372 -26.92 -22.56 2.62
C LEU A 372 -26.20 -23.56 3.51
N ASN A 373 -24.88 -23.58 3.45
CA ASN A 373 -24.04 -24.45 4.27
C ASN A 373 -23.29 -23.57 5.28
N VAL A 374 -23.40 -23.88 6.57
CA VAL A 374 -22.75 -23.13 7.65
C VAL A 374 -21.97 -24.05 8.58
N GLY A 375 -20.88 -23.54 9.15
CA GLY A 375 -20.15 -24.20 10.21
C GLY A 375 -20.55 -23.69 11.58
N LEU A 376 -20.33 -24.49 12.63
CA LEU A 376 -20.47 -24.05 14.01
C LEU A 376 -19.13 -24.11 14.71
N ARG A 377 -18.69 -22.99 15.30
CA ARG A 377 -17.54 -23.01 16.19
C ARG A 377 -17.95 -23.58 17.53
N VAL A 378 -17.33 -24.68 17.90
CA VAL A 378 -17.66 -25.44 19.11
C VAL A 378 -16.79 -24.97 20.25
N ASN A 379 -17.42 -24.66 21.37
CA ASN A 379 -16.76 -24.48 22.65
C ASN A 379 -17.03 -25.73 23.50
N TYR A 380 -15.96 -26.45 23.82
CA TYR A 380 -16.01 -27.69 24.57
C TYR A 380 -14.94 -27.68 25.65
N ASP A 381 -15.28 -28.12 26.86
CA ASP A 381 -14.36 -28.27 27.97
C ASP A 381 -13.48 -29.51 27.77
N ILE A 382 -12.38 -29.32 27.03
CA ILE A 382 -11.44 -30.39 26.71
C ILE A 382 -10.79 -31.01 27.95
N SER A 383 -10.76 -30.30 29.09
CA SER A 383 -10.17 -30.80 30.33
C SER A 383 -10.92 -32.03 30.87
N ARG A 384 -12.18 -32.20 30.49
CA ARG A 384 -12.97 -33.41 30.83
C ARG A 384 -12.45 -34.68 30.18
N LEU A 385 -11.84 -34.54 29.00
CA LEU A 385 -11.26 -35.64 28.24
C LEU A 385 -9.74 -35.73 28.41
N LEU A 386 -9.12 -34.61 28.79
CA LEU A 386 -7.68 -34.50 28.99
C LEU A 386 -7.38 -33.65 30.23
N PRO A 387 -7.55 -34.20 31.46
CA PRO A 387 -7.43 -33.44 32.71
C PRO A 387 -6.06 -32.79 32.94
N GLU A 388 -5.01 -33.33 32.33
CA GLU A 388 -3.65 -32.79 32.37
C GLU A 388 -3.42 -31.60 31.42
N GLU A 389 -4.39 -31.28 30.54
CA GLU A 389 -4.25 -30.17 29.60
C GLU A 389 -4.40 -28.82 30.32
N VAL A 390 -3.49 -27.90 29.99
CA VAL A 390 -3.51 -26.56 30.56
C VAL A 390 -4.09 -25.59 29.54
N LEU A 391 -5.26 -25.03 29.83
CA LEU A 391 -5.89 -24.02 28.99
C LEU A 391 -5.07 -22.71 28.98
N ALA A 392 -5.11 -21.99 27.86
CA ALA A 392 -4.47 -20.68 27.72
C ALA A 392 -4.96 -19.69 28.79
N ASP A 393 -6.26 -19.75 29.09
CA ASP A 393 -6.96 -18.92 30.06
C ASP A 393 -7.55 -19.80 31.17
N GLU A 394 -7.51 -19.34 32.42
CA GLU A 394 -8.08 -20.05 33.57
C GLU A 394 -9.62 -20.06 33.52
N GLU A 395 -10.24 -19.09 32.82
CA GLU A 395 -11.71 -18.99 32.67
C GLU A 395 -12.24 -19.75 31.43
N GLY A 396 -11.36 -20.35 30.61
CA GLY A 396 -11.71 -21.03 29.37
C GLY A 396 -11.81 -20.09 28.14
N SER A 397 -12.19 -20.63 26.99
CA SER A 397 -12.31 -19.84 25.75
C SER A 397 -13.63 -19.06 25.71
N ARG A 398 -13.57 -17.78 25.33
CA ARG A 398 -14.77 -16.95 25.09
C ARG A 398 -15.46 -17.18 23.74
N PHE A 399 -14.90 -18.04 22.89
CA PHE A 399 -15.32 -18.21 21.50
C PHE A 399 -16.13 -19.50 21.29
N GLY A 400 -17.03 -19.49 20.33
CA GLY A 400 -17.88 -20.63 19.97
C GLY A 400 -19.05 -20.87 20.92
N TYR A 401 -19.96 -21.75 20.51
CA TYR A 401 -21.13 -22.13 21.29
C TYR A 401 -20.78 -23.23 22.29
N CYS A 402 -21.03 -22.98 23.57
CA CYS A 402 -20.73 -23.92 24.66
C CYS A 402 -21.59 -25.17 24.58
N TYR A 403 -20.91 -26.32 24.57
CA TYR A 403 -21.53 -27.63 24.58
C TYR A 403 -22.16 -27.92 25.95
N GLU A 404 -21.44 -27.66 27.04
CA GLU A 404 -21.82 -28.07 28.40
C GLU A 404 -23.07 -27.38 28.93
N ASN A 405 -23.33 -26.14 28.51
CA ASN A 405 -24.51 -25.38 28.93
C ASN A 405 -25.69 -25.49 27.94
N GLY A 406 -25.54 -26.27 26.86
CA GLY A 406 -26.57 -26.48 25.84
C GLY A 406 -26.71 -25.35 24.81
N ALA A 407 -25.87 -24.31 24.84
CA ALA A 407 -25.93 -23.24 23.84
C ALA A 407 -25.69 -23.76 22.42
N LEU A 408 -24.75 -24.70 22.25
CA LEU A 408 -24.50 -25.36 20.96
C LEU A 408 -25.77 -26.07 20.46
N LYS A 409 -26.41 -26.87 21.31
CA LYS A 409 -27.67 -27.56 20.97
C LYS A 409 -28.75 -26.57 20.55
N ALA A 410 -28.92 -25.47 21.28
CA ALA A 410 -29.92 -24.46 20.96
C ALA A 410 -29.72 -23.85 19.56
N VAL A 411 -28.48 -23.63 19.14
CA VAL A 411 -28.16 -23.14 17.79
C VAL A 411 -28.40 -24.22 16.73
N ILE A 412 -28.03 -25.47 17.01
CA ILE A 412 -28.31 -26.61 16.12
C ILE A 412 -29.82 -26.74 15.88
N ASP A 413 -30.63 -26.77 16.95
CA ASP A 413 -32.09 -26.87 16.87
C ASP A 413 -32.68 -25.71 16.05
N LYS A 414 -32.17 -24.48 16.27
CA LYS A 414 -32.62 -23.27 15.59
C LYS A 414 -32.36 -23.30 14.08
N LEU A 415 -31.16 -23.69 13.65
CA LEU A 415 -30.79 -23.75 12.24
C LEU A 415 -31.44 -24.94 11.51
N SER A 416 -31.58 -26.08 12.20
CA SER A 416 -32.20 -27.29 11.65
C SER A 416 -33.70 -27.13 11.34
N ALA A 417 -34.35 -26.08 11.87
CA ALA A 417 -35.74 -25.75 11.55
C ALA A 417 -35.91 -25.20 10.11
N ALA A 418 -34.84 -24.71 9.47
CA ALA A 418 -34.88 -24.19 8.11
C ALA A 418 -34.56 -25.29 7.08
N LYS A 419 -35.44 -25.45 6.08
CA LYS A 419 -35.34 -26.55 5.09
C LYS A 419 -34.13 -26.45 4.15
N ASN A 420 -33.64 -25.26 3.90
CA ASN A 420 -32.54 -24.98 2.97
C ASN A 420 -31.24 -24.60 3.68
N VAL A 421 -31.13 -24.83 4.99
CA VAL A 421 -29.89 -24.63 5.76
C VAL A 421 -29.33 -26.00 6.15
N LYS A 422 -28.04 -26.22 5.92
CA LYS A 422 -27.27 -27.38 6.40
C LYS A 422 -26.18 -26.90 7.34
N ILE A 423 -26.10 -27.49 8.52
CA ILE A 423 -24.90 -27.43 9.36
C ILE A 423 -23.88 -28.37 8.72
N ALA A 424 -22.96 -27.80 7.96
CA ALA A 424 -22.05 -28.51 7.08
C ALA A 424 -20.71 -28.82 7.75
N GLY A 425 -20.37 -28.16 8.86
CA GLY A 425 -19.13 -28.46 9.56
C GLY A 425 -19.07 -27.98 10.99
N LEU A 426 -18.04 -28.45 11.68
CA LEU A 426 -17.68 -28.03 13.03
C LEU A 426 -16.28 -27.42 13.02
N HIS A 427 -16.10 -26.30 13.71
CA HIS A 427 -14.80 -25.65 13.91
C HIS A 427 -14.32 -25.79 15.35
N LEU A 428 -13.13 -26.38 15.50
CA LEU A 428 -12.54 -26.83 16.74
C LEU A 428 -11.20 -26.12 16.95
N HIS A 429 -11.25 -24.82 17.20
CA HIS A 429 -10.06 -24.08 17.62
C HIS A 429 -10.01 -23.90 19.13
N SER A 430 -9.04 -24.57 19.79
CA SER A 430 -8.78 -24.40 21.22
C SER A 430 -7.37 -23.86 21.48
N SER A 431 -7.29 -22.78 22.25
CA SER A 431 -6.05 -22.17 22.72
C SER A 431 -5.42 -23.04 23.82
N THR A 432 -4.86 -24.18 23.45
CA THR A 432 -4.13 -25.05 24.39
C THR A 432 -2.74 -24.50 24.65
N LYS A 433 -2.28 -24.49 25.91
CA LYS A 433 -0.89 -24.10 26.23
C LYS A 433 0.10 -25.17 25.78
N SER A 434 -0.27 -26.45 25.91
CA SER A 434 0.64 -27.56 25.59
C SER A 434 0.91 -27.67 24.08
N ARG A 435 -0.12 -27.37 23.26
CA ARG A 435 -0.15 -27.62 21.81
C ARG A 435 0.32 -29.04 21.48
N SER A 436 0.08 -30.00 22.38
CA SER A 436 0.58 -31.36 22.24
C SER A 436 -0.17 -32.12 21.15
N ILE A 437 0.44 -33.16 20.58
CA ILE A 437 -0.23 -34.05 19.61
C ILE A 437 -1.51 -34.63 20.22
N ASN A 438 -1.46 -35.00 21.50
CA ASN A 438 -2.59 -35.59 22.21
C ASN A 438 -3.77 -34.61 22.35
N ALA A 439 -3.49 -33.32 22.59
CA ALA A 439 -4.53 -32.29 22.64
C ALA A 439 -5.31 -32.21 21.32
N TYR A 440 -4.63 -32.26 20.18
CA TYR A 440 -5.29 -32.26 18.86
C TYR A 440 -6.03 -33.57 18.54
N LYS A 441 -5.56 -34.73 19.02
CA LYS A 441 -6.32 -35.99 18.98
C LYS A 441 -7.65 -35.86 19.72
N VAL A 442 -7.60 -35.31 20.94
CA VAL A 442 -8.81 -35.10 21.77
C VAL A 442 -9.76 -34.10 21.12
N LEU A 443 -9.26 -32.99 20.58
CA LEU A 443 -10.09 -32.03 19.82
C LEU A 443 -10.78 -32.68 18.61
N ALA A 444 -10.07 -33.52 17.87
CA ALA A 444 -10.64 -34.26 16.75
C ALA A 444 -11.74 -35.22 17.23
N LYS A 445 -11.52 -35.89 18.36
CA LYS A 445 -12.54 -36.75 18.99
C LYS A 445 -13.77 -35.97 19.45
N VAL A 446 -13.61 -34.74 19.94
CA VAL A 446 -14.75 -33.86 20.28
C VAL A 446 -15.63 -33.61 19.05
N ALA A 447 -15.05 -33.38 17.87
CA ALA A 447 -15.83 -33.23 16.65
C ALA A 447 -16.72 -34.46 16.38
N GLY A 448 -16.17 -35.67 16.56
CA GLY A 448 -16.90 -36.94 16.46
C GLY A 448 -18.02 -37.08 17.49
N ILE A 449 -17.74 -36.80 18.76
CA ILE A 449 -18.73 -36.85 19.85
C ILE A 449 -19.90 -35.92 19.56
N VAL A 450 -19.62 -34.66 19.18
CA VAL A 450 -20.65 -33.67 18.89
C VAL A 450 -21.46 -34.06 17.66
N ALA A 451 -20.81 -34.55 16.60
CA ALA A 451 -21.51 -34.98 15.39
C ALA A 451 -22.43 -36.17 15.66
N ASP A 452 -21.97 -37.18 16.39
CA ASP A 452 -22.76 -38.38 16.74
C ASP A 452 -23.95 -38.04 17.64
N GLU A 453 -23.73 -37.25 18.70
CA GLU A 453 -24.77 -36.90 19.66
C GLU A 453 -25.92 -36.12 19.02
N TYR A 454 -25.60 -35.16 18.15
CA TYR A 454 -26.59 -34.32 17.49
C TYR A 454 -27.00 -34.83 16.10
N GLY A 455 -26.47 -35.96 15.65
CA GLY A 455 -26.80 -36.59 14.37
C GLY A 455 -26.45 -35.73 13.15
N LEU A 456 -25.28 -35.07 13.17
CA LEU A 456 -24.85 -34.13 12.11
C LEU A 456 -24.12 -34.84 10.97
N ASP A 457 -24.59 -34.64 9.74
CA ASP A 457 -23.92 -35.09 8.50
C ASP A 457 -22.95 -34.02 7.99
N LEU A 458 -21.68 -34.09 8.41
CA LEU A 458 -20.68 -33.04 8.16
C LEU A 458 -19.96 -33.20 6.81
N ASP A 459 -19.94 -32.12 6.03
CA ASP A 459 -19.12 -31.95 4.83
C ASP A 459 -17.66 -31.63 5.18
N TYR A 460 -17.40 -31.06 6.37
CA TYR A 460 -16.05 -30.77 6.84
C TYR A 460 -15.91 -30.75 8.37
N VAL A 461 -14.70 -31.02 8.85
CA VAL A 461 -14.25 -30.74 10.22
C VAL A 461 -13.06 -29.81 10.13
N ASP A 462 -13.16 -28.67 10.80
CA ASP A 462 -12.15 -27.63 10.81
C ASP A 462 -11.40 -27.63 12.14
N MET A 463 -10.14 -28.02 12.10
CA MET A 463 -9.29 -28.20 13.28
C MET A 463 -8.59 -26.91 13.72
N GLY A 464 -8.93 -25.78 13.09
CA GLY A 464 -8.38 -24.48 13.42
C GLY A 464 -6.86 -24.40 13.25
N GLY A 465 -6.26 -23.42 13.94
CA GLY A 465 -4.81 -23.23 14.01
C GLY A 465 -4.21 -23.59 15.37
N GLY A 466 -2.99 -23.09 15.63
CA GLY A 466 -2.31 -23.23 16.92
C GLY A 466 -1.17 -24.26 16.93
N TYR A 467 -0.84 -24.84 15.79
CA TYR A 467 0.25 -25.80 15.64
C TYR A 467 1.62 -25.16 15.96
N TYR A 468 2.57 -25.99 16.36
CA TYR A 468 3.98 -25.61 16.25
C TYR A 468 4.44 -25.70 14.78
N GLY A 469 5.40 -24.86 14.42
CA GLY A 469 6.09 -24.89 13.12
C GLY A 469 7.44 -24.19 13.25
N GLY A 470 8.48 -24.73 12.60
CA GLY A 470 9.82 -24.14 12.62
C GLY A 470 10.53 -24.11 13.97
N VAL A 471 10.05 -24.84 14.99
CA VAL A 471 10.68 -24.90 16.33
C VAL A 471 11.32 -26.26 16.54
N LYS A 472 12.62 -26.26 16.84
CA LYS A 472 13.38 -27.48 17.13
C LYS A 472 12.78 -28.23 18.33
N ASP A 473 12.74 -29.56 18.24
CA ASP A 473 12.26 -30.46 19.28
C ASP A 473 10.76 -30.30 19.65
N LYS A 474 9.99 -29.59 18.82
CA LYS A 474 8.52 -29.51 18.92
C LYS A 474 7.85 -30.32 17.79
N PRO A 475 6.59 -30.77 17.98
CA PRO A 475 5.83 -31.40 16.92
C PRO A 475 5.64 -30.48 15.70
N ASP A 476 5.39 -31.09 14.55
CA ASP A 476 5.03 -30.40 13.30
C ASP A 476 3.91 -31.16 12.58
N PHE A 477 3.55 -30.72 11.38
CA PHE A 477 2.45 -31.30 10.60
C PHE A 477 2.61 -32.80 10.33
N ARG A 478 3.85 -33.31 10.23
CA ARG A 478 4.12 -34.74 10.04
C ARG A 478 3.69 -35.59 11.24
N SER A 479 3.58 -34.97 12.40
CA SER A 479 3.10 -35.59 13.63
C SER A 479 1.64 -35.25 13.94
N TYR A 480 1.21 -34.00 13.72
CA TYR A 480 -0.17 -33.58 14.01
C TYR A 480 -1.18 -34.21 13.06
N VAL A 481 -0.93 -34.21 11.76
CA VAL A 481 -1.92 -34.63 10.76
C VAL A 481 -2.29 -36.11 10.91
N PRO A 482 -1.34 -37.06 11.02
CA PRO A 482 -1.70 -38.47 11.20
C PRO A 482 -2.49 -38.71 12.49
N ALA A 483 -2.16 -37.99 13.56
CA ALA A 483 -2.84 -38.09 14.84
C ALA A 483 -4.29 -37.60 14.78
N ILE A 484 -4.52 -36.45 14.12
CA ILE A 484 -5.87 -35.92 13.87
C ILE A 484 -6.65 -36.87 12.97
N ALA A 485 -6.04 -37.33 11.88
CA ALA A 485 -6.68 -38.23 10.92
C ALA A 485 -7.09 -39.57 11.54
N GLU A 486 -6.25 -40.15 12.40
CA GLU A 486 -6.57 -41.36 13.17
C GLU A 486 -7.86 -41.17 13.98
N SER A 487 -7.95 -40.08 14.75
CA SER A 487 -9.13 -39.79 15.58
C SER A 487 -10.38 -39.45 14.76
N LEU A 488 -10.25 -38.70 13.65
CA LEU A 488 -11.39 -38.39 12.79
C LEU A 488 -11.92 -39.63 12.04
N SER A 489 -11.04 -40.58 11.69
CA SER A 489 -11.43 -41.81 10.98
C SER A 489 -12.32 -42.75 11.80
N GLU A 490 -12.38 -42.57 13.13
CA GLU A 490 -13.30 -43.30 14.00
C GLU A 490 -14.78 -42.88 13.76
N PHE A 491 -15.01 -41.66 13.26
CA PHE A 491 -16.34 -41.05 13.16
C PHE A 491 -16.73 -40.67 11.72
N PHE A 492 -15.76 -40.31 10.88
CA PHE A 492 -16.03 -39.70 9.58
C PHE A 492 -15.43 -40.49 8.42
N ASP A 493 -16.17 -40.50 7.30
CA ASP A 493 -15.70 -41.05 6.02
C ASP A 493 -14.85 -39.99 5.30
N VAL A 494 -13.58 -40.31 5.12
CA VAL A 494 -12.59 -39.47 4.44
C VAL A 494 -13.02 -39.01 3.04
N SER A 495 -13.83 -39.80 2.33
CA SER A 495 -14.31 -39.46 0.99
C SER A 495 -15.43 -38.40 0.98
N LYS A 496 -16.06 -38.19 2.14
CA LYS A 496 -17.19 -37.26 2.31
C LYS A 496 -16.79 -36.01 3.09
N THR A 497 -16.10 -36.21 4.21
CA THR A 497 -15.80 -35.13 5.15
C THR A 497 -14.40 -34.58 4.91
N LYS A 498 -14.31 -33.28 4.65
CA LYS A 498 -13.04 -32.57 4.48
C LYS A 498 -12.37 -32.30 5.81
N LEU A 499 -11.05 -32.47 5.89
CA LEU A 499 -10.25 -31.92 6.97
C LEU A 499 -9.80 -30.50 6.60
N ILE A 500 -10.08 -29.53 7.46
CA ILE A 500 -9.56 -28.16 7.32
C ILE A 500 -8.54 -27.90 8.41
N MET A 501 -7.42 -27.28 8.04
CA MET A 501 -6.43 -26.77 8.98
C MET A 501 -6.19 -25.30 8.66
N GLU A 502 -6.09 -24.48 9.71
CA GLU A 502 -5.90 -23.02 9.63
C GLU A 502 -4.55 -22.58 10.21
N PRO A 503 -3.41 -23.13 9.74
CA PRO A 503 -2.12 -22.73 10.25
C PRO A 503 -1.84 -21.25 9.90
N GLY A 504 -1.16 -20.58 10.82
CA GLY A 504 -0.73 -19.19 10.67
C GLY A 504 0.73 -19.06 11.01
N VAL A 505 1.05 -18.78 12.28
CA VAL A 505 2.42 -18.68 12.80
C VAL A 505 3.30 -19.87 12.40
N SER A 506 2.76 -21.10 12.45
CA SER A 506 3.48 -22.31 12.08
C SER A 506 3.93 -22.37 10.62
N MET A 507 3.34 -21.58 9.72
CA MET A 507 3.76 -21.47 8.31
C MET A 507 4.82 -20.39 8.06
N VAL A 508 4.86 -19.38 8.92
CA VAL A 508 5.61 -18.14 8.65
C VAL A 508 6.73 -17.90 9.64
N SER A 509 6.84 -18.68 10.72
CA SER A 509 7.93 -18.52 11.68
C SER A 509 9.28 -18.80 11.02
N SER A 510 9.55 -20.03 10.60
CA SER A 510 10.88 -20.49 10.13
C SER A 510 11.45 -19.69 8.95
N SER A 511 10.58 -19.13 8.11
CA SER A 511 10.95 -18.45 6.87
C SER A 511 11.16 -16.94 7.04
N PHE A 512 10.89 -16.37 8.23
CA PHE A 512 10.97 -14.93 8.46
C PHE A 512 12.03 -14.55 9.50
N ASP A 513 12.89 -13.62 9.10
CA ASP A 513 13.84 -12.94 9.97
C ASP A 513 13.50 -11.45 10.07
N PHE A 514 13.84 -10.82 11.19
CA PHE A 514 13.89 -9.37 11.34
C PHE A 514 15.33 -8.94 11.58
N ILE A 515 15.89 -8.18 10.65
CA ILE A 515 17.31 -7.82 10.59
C ILE A 515 17.47 -6.40 11.12
N THR A 516 18.42 -6.24 12.03
CA THR A 516 18.75 -4.95 12.65
C THR A 516 20.26 -4.75 12.68
N SER A 517 20.70 -3.49 12.66
CA SER A 517 22.11 -3.12 12.83
C SER A 517 22.34 -2.58 14.23
N VAL A 518 23.50 -2.91 14.79
CA VAL A 518 24.03 -2.22 15.97
C VAL A 518 24.48 -0.84 15.53
N ILE A 519 23.86 0.19 16.12
CA ILE A 519 24.16 1.60 15.85
C ILE A 519 25.21 2.12 16.83
N ASP A 520 25.11 1.73 18.10
CA ASP A 520 26.02 2.18 19.15
C ASP A 520 26.17 1.11 20.23
N ALA A 521 27.31 1.12 20.91
CA ALA A 521 27.53 0.33 22.11
C ALA A 521 28.23 1.21 23.15
N LYS A 522 27.56 1.42 24.29
CA LYS A 522 28.01 2.37 25.32
C LYS A 522 28.01 1.77 26.71
N GLN A 523 28.93 2.26 27.53
CA GLN A 523 28.99 1.93 28.95
C GLN A 523 28.17 2.94 29.74
N VAL A 524 27.26 2.46 30.57
CA VAL A 524 26.50 3.26 31.53
C VAL A 524 26.64 2.62 32.91
N ARG A 525 27.45 3.25 33.76
CA ARG A 525 27.89 2.69 35.05
C ARG A 525 28.54 1.30 34.82
N GLU A 526 28.15 0.29 35.58
CA GLU A 526 28.58 -1.10 35.44
C GLU A 526 27.99 -1.87 34.25
N HIS A 527 27.04 -1.30 33.49
CA HIS A 527 26.37 -2.02 32.40
C HIS A 527 26.79 -1.55 31.01
N ARG A 528 27.00 -2.51 30.10
CA ARG A 528 27.15 -2.25 28.66
C ARG A 528 25.79 -2.36 27.98
N TYR A 529 25.46 -1.35 27.18
CA TYR A 529 24.24 -1.26 26.40
C TYR A 529 24.58 -1.24 24.91
N VAL A 530 23.96 -2.13 24.15
CA VAL A 530 24.08 -2.24 22.69
C VAL A 530 22.77 -1.75 22.09
N ILE A 531 22.80 -0.65 21.35
CA ILE A 531 21.62 -0.03 20.74
C ILE A 531 21.52 -0.50 19.29
N ILE A 532 20.36 -1.08 18.94
CA ILE A 532 20.02 -1.48 17.58
C ILE A 532 19.00 -0.52 16.95
N ASP A 533 18.91 -0.52 15.62
CA ASP A 533 17.94 0.31 14.86
C ASP A 533 16.53 -0.30 14.74
N GLY A 534 16.33 -1.53 15.23
CA GLY A 534 15.00 -2.11 15.46
C GLY A 534 14.55 -1.98 16.90
N SER A 535 13.31 -2.39 17.20
CA SER A 535 12.76 -2.32 18.55
C SER A 535 11.92 -3.54 18.91
N ARG A 536 11.69 -3.74 20.21
CA ARG A 536 10.72 -4.73 20.71
C ARG A 536 9.35 -4.58 20.04
N VAL A 537 8.91 -3.37 19.72
CA VAL A 537 7.58 -3.16 19.12
C VAL A 537 7.44 -3.78 17.72
N ASN A 538 8.56 -4.08 17.04
CA ASN A 538 8.56 -4.81 15.77
C ASN A 538 8.43 -6.34 15.98
N LEU A 539 8.78 -6.86 17.16
CA LEU A 539 8.83 -8.31 17.42
C LEU A 539 7.71 -8.78 18.34
N ASN A 540 7.37 -7.98 19.35
CA ASN A 540 6.43 -8.33 20.41
C ASN A 540 5.86 -7.08 21.08
N PRO A 541 4.99 -6.34 20.40
CA PRO A 541 4.40 -5.10 20.92
C PRO A 541 3.54 -5.32 22.18
N GLN A 542 3.01 -6.53 22.38
CA GLN A 542 2.24 -6.89 23.59
C GLN A 542 3.11 -7.32 24.79
N VAL A 543 4.45 -7.34 24.64
CA VAL A 543 5.41 -7.64 25.71
C VAL A 543 5.14 -8.99 26.42
N THR A 544 4.70 -9.98 25.66
CA THR A 544 4.36 -11.31 26.20
C THR A 544 5.59 -12.21 26.44
N ARG A 545 6.79 -11.79 26.02
CA ARG A 545 8.03 -12.56 25.99
C ARG A 545 9.23 -11.64 26.22
N ARG A 546 10.27 -12.16 26.87
CA ARG A 546 11.52 -11.43 27.20
C ARG A 546 12.76 -12.04 26.56
N TRP A 547 12.57 -13.03 25.70
CA TRP A 547 13.62 -13.67 24.92
C TRP A 547 13.10 -13.91 23.51
N TYR A 548 13.98 -13.71 22.55
CA TYR A 548 13.70 -13.79 21.12
C TYR A 548 14.73 -14.73 20.51
N PRO A 549 14.34 -15.72 19.69
CA PRO A 549 15.30 -16.45 18.87
C PRO A 549 16.13 -15.46 18.03
N HIS A 550 17.45 -15.58 18.08
CA HIS A 550 18.34 -14.65 17.40
C HIS A 550 19.69 -15.28 17.07
N ARG A 551 20.45 -14.59 16.23
CA ARG A 551 21.88 -14.80 15.99
C ARG A 551 22.57 -13.46 15.81
N PHE A 552 23.87 -13.42 16.06
CA PHE A 552 24.72 -12.26 15.78
C PHE A 552 25.48 -12.48 14.47
N GLU A 553 25.56 -11.44 13.66
CA GLU A 553 26.38 -11.43 12.46
C GLU A 553 27.42 -10.32 12.63
N ILE A 554 28.67 -10.73 12.88
CA ILE A 554 29.75 -9.85 13.28
C ILE A 554 30.42 -9.25 12.04
N ALA A 555 30.56 -7.93 12.01
CA ALA A 555 31.32 -7.26 10.97
C ALA A 555 32.83 -7.51 11.17
N GLY A 556 33.50 -8.04 10.15
CA GLY A 556 34.94 -8.37 10.17
C GLY A 556 35.27 -9.70 10.83
N GLU A 557 36.44 -9.80 11.48
CA GLU A 557 36.89 -11.04 12.13
C GLU A 557 36.34 -11.19 13.56
N GLU A 558 35.52 -12.22 13.79
CA GLU A 558 34.98 -12.55 15.12
C GLU A 558 36.06 -13.02 16.11
N SER A 559 37.08 -13.75 15.63
CA SER A 559 38.15 -14.34 16.47
C SER A 559 38.97 -13.32 17.26
N GLY A 560 38.95 -12.04 16.86
CA GLY A 560 39.63 -10.95 17.56
C GLY A 560 38.80 -10.28 18.65
N ARG A 561 37.54 -10.68 18.86
CA ARG A 561 36.63 -10.01 19.80
C ARG A 561 36.62 -10.69 21.16
N GLU A 562 36.76 -9.88 22.21
CA GLU A 562 36.60 -10.35 23.59
C GLU A 562 35.16 -10.83 23.81
N LYS A 563 34.99 -11.95 24.52
CA LYS A 563 33.69 -12.39 24.99
C LYS A 563 33.35 -11.69 26.29
N LEU A 564 32.28 -10.91 26.28
CA LEU A 564 31.89 -10.11 27.43
C LEU A 564 31.00 -10.93 28.39
N PRO A 565 31.12 -10.72 29.71
CA PRO A 565 30.26 -11.38 30.68
C PRO A 565 28.77 -11.13 30.43
N ALA A 566 28.41 -9.89 30.10
CA ALA A 566 27.05 -9.48 29.78
C ALA A 566 27.02 -8.18 28.99
N GLN A 567 26.10 -8.06 28.03
CA GLN A 567 25.75 -6.83 27.33
C GLN A 567 24.24 -6.82 27.03
N MET A 568 23.55 -5.71 27.34
CA MET A 568 22.11 -5.60 27.16
C MET A 568 21.78 -5.10 25.75
N ILE A 569 20.99 -5.86 25.00
CA ILE A 569 20.50 -5.44 23.69
C ILE A 569 19.26 -4.56 23.89
N CYS A 570 19.33 -3.32 23.42
CA CYS A 570 18.27 -2.32 23.53
C CYS A 570 17.81 -1.87 22.16
N GLY A 571 16.51 -1.65 22.02
CA GLY A 571 15.92 -1.12 20.80
C GLY A 571 16.07 0.38 20.66
N SER A 572 15.53 0.90 19.57
CA SER A 572 15.67 2.31 19.17
C SER A 572 14.67 3.27 19.83
N THR A 573 13.67 2.78 20.57
CA THR A 573 12.64 3.66 21.13
C THR A 573 13.12 4.40 22.38
N CYS A 574 12.45 5.51 22.72
CA CYS A 574 12.72 6.26 23.94
C CYS A 574 12.14 5.61 25.22
N MET A 575 11.69 4.35 25.14
CA MET A 575 11.03 3.67 26.24
C MET A 575 12.03 2.84 27.04
N GLU A 576 12.06 3.03 28.37
CA GLU A 576 12.99 2.34 29.27
C GLU A 576 12.90 0.80 29.19
N TYR A 577 11.71 0.29 28.85
CA TYR A 577 11.45 -1.14 28.73
C TYR A 577 11.80 -1.72 27.35
N ASP A 578 12.31 -0.93 26.40
CA ASP A 578 12.82 -1.40 25.10
C ASP A 578 14.21 -2.04 25.21
N ARG A 579 14.31 -2.97 26.17
CA ARG A 579 15.47 -3.79 26.50
C ARG A 579 15.14 -5.21 26.08
N LEU A 580 15.62 -5.67 24.95
CA LEU A 580 15.13 -6.91 24.34
C LEU A 580 15.57 -8.13 25.13
N PHE A 581 16.87 -8.31 25.35
CA PHE A 581 17.44 -9.42 26.12
C PHE A 581 18.90 -9.12 26.52
N MET A 582 19.40 -9.88 27.51
CA MET A 582 20.81 -9.87 27.89
C MET A 582 21.58 -10.89 27.07
N ALA A 583 22.64 -10.47 26.40
CA ALA A 583 23.61 -11.34 25.73
C ALA A 583 24.77 -11.63 26.69
N GLU A 584 24.93 -12.89 27.09
CA GLU A 584 25.92 -13.33 28.09
C GLU A 584 26.95 -14.25 27.44
N GLN A 585 28.24 -14.03 27.72
CA GLN A 585 29.36 -14.81 27.13
C GLN A 585 29.44 -14.74 25.60
N GLU A 586 28.89 -13.68 25.02
CA GLU A 586 28.88 -13.40 23.59
C GLU A 586 30.03 -12.45 23.20
N PRO A 587 30.52 -12.51 21.95
CA PRO A 587 31.50 -11.55 21.44
C PRO A 587 31.05 -10.10 21.67
N GLU A 588 32.00 -9.19 21.93
CA GLU A 588 31.72 -7.77 22.04
C GLU A 588 31.04 -7.25 20.76
N LEU A 589 29.80 -6.76 20.90
CA LEU A 589 29.06 -6.14 19.80
C LEU A 589 29.46 -4.67 19.64
N LYS A 590 29.62 -4.25 18.39
CA LYS A 590 30.08 -2.91 17.97
C LYS A 590 29.19 -2.39 16.83
N ALA A 591 29.24 -1.08 16.62
CA ALA A 591 28.56 -0.44 15.51
C ALA A 591 28.91 -1.15 14.17
N GLY A 592 27.88 -1.46 13.38
CA GLY A 592 28.00 -2.19 12.12
C GLY A 592 27.80 -3.70 12.21
N ASP A 593 27.83 -4.30 13.40
CA ASP A 593 27.35 -5.69 13.57
C ASP A 593 25.83 -5.75 13.38
N ARG A 594 25.29 -6.95 13.13
CA ARG A 594 23.85 -7.16 13.03
C ARG A 594 23.33 -8.09 14.11
N VAL A 595 22.15 -7.75 14.63
CA VAL A 595 21.35 -8.65 15.45
C VAL A 595 20.19 -9.12 14.58
N VAL A 596 20.18 -10.41 14.23
CA VAL A 596 19.13 -11.00 13.42
C VAL A 596 18.19 -11.81 14.30
N PHE A 597 16.95 -11.36 14.38
CA PHE A 597 15.89 -12.05 15.11
C PHE A 597 15.26 -13.07 14.18
N THR A 598 15.34 -14.34 14.54
CA THR A 598 14.74 -15.44 13.77
C THR A 598 13.32 -15.72 14.25
N ASN A 599 12.55 -16.41 13.42
CA ASN A 599 11.17 -16.78 13.72
C ASN A 599 10.22 -15.57 13.87
N ALA A 600 10.47 -14.52 13.10
CA ALA A 600 9.84 -13.21 13.24
C ALA A 600 8.64 -12.98 12.29
N GLY A 601 8.02 -14.03 11.76
CA GLY A 601 6.95 -13.89 10.75
C GLY A 601 5.52 -13.82 11.30
N GLY A 602 5.27 -14.34 12.50
CA GLY A 602 3.91 -14.42 13.07
C GLY A 602 3.69 -13.39 14.18
N TYR A 603 2.62 -12.61 14.09
CA TYR A 603 2.23 -11.58 15.07
C TYR A 603 3.30 -10.49 15.31
N THR A 604 4.11 -10.22 14.29
CA THR A 604 5.13 -9.17 14.29
C THR A 604 4.64 -7.97 13.49
N ILE A 605 4.75 -8.03 12.15
CA ILE A 605 4.40 -6.95 11.22
C ILE A 605 2.95 -6.48 11.44
N CYS A 606 2.00 -7.40 11.58
CA CYS A 606 0.57 -7.08 11.74
C CYS A 606 0.21 -6.44 13.09
N LEU A 607 1.04 -6.61 14.12
CA LEU A 607 0.85 -5.95 15.41
C LEU A 607 1.75 -4.73 15.59
N SER A 608 2.65 -4.46 14.63
CA SER A 608 3.64 -3.39 14.78
C SER A 608 2.92 -2.03 14.79
N PRO A 609 3.06 -1.24 15.87
CA PRO A 609 2.42 0.07 15.97
C PRO A 609 3.22 1.10 15.17
N LEU A 610 2.55 2.16 14.72
CA LEU A 610 3.19 3.36 14.15
C LEU A 610 3.75 4.26 15.28
N PHE A 611 4.52 3.67 16.19
CA PHE A 611 5.06 4.34 17.38
C PHE A 611 6.56 4.59 17.19
N ILE A 612 6.95 5.87 17.15
CA ILE A 612 8.31 6.40 16.92
C ILE A 612 8.84 6.11 15.51
N HIS A 613 8.70 4.87 15.03
CA HIS A 613 9.06 4.46 13.68
C HIS A 613 7.82 3.90 12.96
N TYR A 614 7.77 4.09 11.64
CA TYR A 614 6.76 3.48 10.79
C TYR A 614 7.16 2.06 10.37
N TYR A 615 6.33 1.44 9.53
CA TYR A 615 6.58 0.10 9.05
C TYR A 615 7.92 0.01 8.29
N PRO A 616 8.81 -0.93 8.65
CA PRO A 616 10.08 -1.13 7.95
C PRO A 616 9.88 -1.82 6.59
N ALA A 617 10.94 -1.87 5.80
CA ALA A 617 10.94 -2.63 4.54
C ALA A 617 10.68 -4.13 4.77
N VAL A 618 10.17 -4.81 3.74
CA VAL A 618 10.06 -6.27 3.69
C VAL A 618 10.64 -6.74 2.37
N TYR A 619 11.66 -7.59 2.47
CA TYR A 619 12.35 -8.18 1.33
C TYR A 619 12.14 -9.69 1.29
N VAL A 620 12.13 -10.26 0.10
CA VAL A 620 12.01 -11.69 -0.15
C VAL A 620 13.26 -12.15 -0.87
N LYS A 621 13.93 -13.16 -0.31
CA LYS A 621 14.92 -13.94 -1.03
C LYS A 621 14.17 -15.02 -1.81
N LYS A 622 14.10 -14.85 -3.12
CA LYS A 622 13.39 -15.76 -4.03
C LYS A 622 14.11 -17.09 -4.15
N VAL A 623 13.41 -18.14 -4.59
CA VAL A 623 13.97 -19.50 -4.75
C VAL A 623 15.19 -19.53 -5.68
N ASP A 624 15.19 -18.69 -6.72
CA ASP A 624 16.30 -18.55 -7.68
C ASP A 624 17.48 -17.71 -7.15
N GLY A 625 17.38 -17.23 -5.91
CA GLY A 625 18.40 -16.42 -5.26
C GLY A 625 18.30 -14.93 -5.55
N THR A 626 17.27 -14.46 -6.26
CA THR A 626 17.05 -13.02 -6.51
C THR A 626 16.39 -12.31 -5.34
N LEU A 627 16.58 -10.99 -5.27
CA LEU A 627 15.90 -10.11 -4.33
C LEU A 627 14.54 -9.68 -4.90
N TYR A 628 13.50 -9.72 -4.08
CA TYR A 628 12.21 -9.11 -4.39
C TYR A 628 11.74 -8.22 -3.24
N THR A 629 11.32 -6.99 -3.54
CA THR A 629 10.90 -6.02 -2.53
C THR A 629 9.39 -6.14 -2.25
N ALA A 630 8.98 -6.94 -1.27
CA ALA A 630 7.56 -7.10 -0.93
C ALA A 630 6.91 -5.85 -0.33
N ARG A 631 7.69 -4.98 0.32
CA ARG A 631 7.22 -3.69 0.85
C ARG A 631 8.39 -2.72 1.04
N LEU A 632 8.24 -1.50 0.57
CA LEU A 632 9.14 -0.39 0.93
C LEU A 632 8.83 0.15 2.34
N PRO A 633 9.79 0.76 3.05
CA PRO A 633 9.49 1.32 4.37
C PRO A 633 8.50 2.48 4.24
N TRP A 634 7.60 2.61 5.22
CA TRP A 634 6.70 3.76 5.29
C TRP A 634 7.45 5.02 5.70
N THR A 635 7.01 6.13 5.15
CA THR A 635 7.50 7.48 5.43
C THR A 635 6.36 8.37 5.92
N ASN A 636 6.64 9.66 6.07
CA ASN A 636 5.59 10.63 6.38
C ASN A 636 4.52 10.70 5.28
N ASP A 637 4.88 10.39 4.03
CA ASP A 637 3.96 10.43 2.89
C ASP A 637 2.81 9.45 3.10
N GLU A 638 3.11 8.22 3.52
CA GLU A 638 2.09 7.23 3.91
C GLU A 638 1.38 7.63 5.20
N TYR A 639 2.10 8.15 6.19
CA TYR A 639 1.50 8.47 7.49
C TYR A 639 0.45 9.58 7.41
N VAL A 640 0.66 10.60 6.57
CA VAL A 640 -0.30 11.72 6.42
C VAL A 640 -1.51 11.36 5.54
N MET A 641 -1.50 10.21 4.86
CA MET A 641 -2.63 9.78 4.05
C MET A 641 -3.91 9.76 4.88
N LYS A 642 -4.98 10.37 4.34
CA LYS A 642 -6.30 10.49 4.98
C LYS A 642 -6.34 11.30 6.28
N ASN A 643 -5.28 12.04 6.62
CA ASN A 643 -5.31 13.02 7.71
C ASN A 643 -5.69 14.39 7.17
N ASN A 644 -6.56 15.10 7.90
CA ASN A 644 -6.85 16.52 7.67
C ASN A 644 -6.22 17.33 8.80
N TYR A 645 -5.43 18.35 8.45
CA TYR A 645 -4.87 19.29 9.41
C TYR A 645 -5.05 20.71 8.87
N GLU A 646 -5.44 21.63 9.76
CA GLU A 646 -5.53 23.05 9.42
C GLU A 646 -4.11 23.63 9.33
N SER A 647 -3.84 24.35 8.25
CA SER A 647 -2.55 24.96 7.95
C SER A 647 -2.33 26.28 8.66
#